data_AF-A0A0P9QFH8-F1
#
_entry.id   AF-A0A0P9QFH8-F1
#
_cell.length_a   1.000
_cell.length_b   1.000
_cell.length_c   1.000
_cell.angle_alpha   90.00
_cell.angle_beta   90.00
_cell.angle_gamma   90.00
#
_symmetry.space_group_name_H-M   'P 1'
#
loop_
_entity.id
_entity.type
_entity.pdbx_description
1 polymer ?
#
loop_
_entity_poly.entity_id
_entity_poly.type
_entity_poly.pdbx_seq_one_letter_code
_entity_poly.pdbx_strand_id
1 'polypeptide(L)'
;MSLYSNLKTAKTEEDVKDAYIKALGLKSFTKGLIDIQTKEMWFEAKDTGKNSCYAMFTQLLHYVQVAVDKGETVPPFLAVIDTEKAALMKLSDVLPFLRKKTVKWGKSASQYTQEALDEISSHIGTHFVSFKISTHEDEFISTAKAAIKSGDIIRIQITPDNLKQVFDKWVSMIGDEISGVETEDYALLFFADIMHDGTISTHSNLPAELLHKNGAPIFNLGGKYYELGNQDGYREFWAIYHKPPKSEYRDYLLERRDSLIPLNERSFKGAFYTPLHVVDKAYDQLSASLGKNWQKEYVVWDMCCGVGNLEVKHSNHRNIYMSTLDQADIDVMRATKTCAAAVRFQYDYLNDDIADNGEIDYTISNKIPATLRTAIAAGKKLLVLINPPYGETGAGIGQGKNNKIGVERTRMNTLMTKEGYASKELFVQFLTRISKELPNATLAMFGTMKYVNSPNFEKFRGHWNAEYLGGFVVHSKAFDGIKGDFPIGFLIWKTNQHTTSRMPIVDLAVEVLDKRGQQIGAKKYYNFPNSAFLNAWINKPKTNKVIALPLSNSVTVSKNPRMKTSCDNMIGYLYASNNDLQHAAIETCITSSIYTGGNGGGLYITEENLWQVSVVFTVRRVVKPTWLNDRDQFLQPTEPLTEEFKNDCLIWMLFNGYNLTAGADDIEWNGKKWSLINHFIPFSEADVGAADRFESDFMVRYLDGKLLSKDAISVLDCGREIWKNYFSHVDARAVRDAYKLNRPDVGWYQIRKALKERSRSNHYVPVSFGPFEQSYQALTRKLKPQVYELGFLREY
;
A
#
# COMPACT_ATOMS: atom_id res chain seq x y z
N MET A 1 -4.66 -10.63 -22.22
CA MET A 1 -3.65 -10.18 -21.23
C MET A 1 -3.12 -8.83 -21.67
N SER A 2 -2.98 -7.90 -20.74
CA SER A 2 -2.45 -6.55 -21.00
C SER A 2 -0.94 -6.62 -21.32
N LEU A 3 -0.41 -5.62 -22.04
CA LEU A 3 1.02 -5.46 -22.30
C LEU A 3 1.81 -5.45 -20.98
N TYR A 4 1.38 -4.70 -19.97
CA TYR A 4 2.03 -4.67 -18.65
C TYR A 4 2.10 -6.05 -18.00
N SER A 5 1.03 -6.84 -18.09
CA SER A 5 1.00 -8.19 -17.53
C SER A 5 1.99 -9.14 -18.23
N ASN A 6 2.12 -9.02 -19.57
CA ASN A 6 3.08 -9.81 -20.34
C ASN A 6 4.53 -9.40 -20.03
N LEU A 7 4.80 -8.09 -19.92
CA LEU A 7 6.14 -7.57 -19.61
C LEU A 7 6.63 -8.00 -18.21
N LYS A 8 5.74 -8.25 -17.25
CA LYS A 8 6.13 -8.79 -15.94
C LYS A 8 6.67 -10.22 -15.97
N THR A 9 6.38 -10.95 -17.04
CA THR A 9 6.87 -12.31 -17.23
C THR A 9 8.01 -12.42 -18.24
N ALA A 10 8.36 -11.30 -18.91
CA ALA A 10 9.47 -11.23 -19.85
C ALA A 10 10.81 -11.47 -19.13
N LYS A 11 11.67 -12.30 -19.72
CA LYS A 11 13.01 -12.61 -19.18
C LYS A 11 14.13 -12.18 -20.11
N THR A 12 13.80 -11.88 -21.36
CA THR A 12 14.74 -11.53 -22.42
C THR A 12 14.23 -10.31 -23.21
N GLU A 13 15.13 -9.66 -23.94
CA GLU A 13 14.79 -8.55 -24.83
C GLU A 13 13.83 -9.00 -25.95
N GLU A 14 13.93 -10.26 -26.38
CA GLU A 14 13.04 -10.86 -27.38
C GLU A 14 11.60 -11.01 -26.85
N ASP A 15 11.43 -11.38 -25.58
CA ASP A 15 10.11 -11.43 -24.93
C ASP A 15 9.47 -10.04 -24.86
N VAL A 16 10.28 -9.01 -24.60
CA VAL A 16 9.83 -7.61 -24.60
C VAL A 16 9.36 -7.23 -25.99
N LYS A 17 10.17 -7.47 -27.03
CA LYS A 17 9.80 -7.20 -28.42
C LYS A 17 8.47 -7.86 -28.80
N ASP A 18 8.30 -9.14 -28.48
CA ASP A 18 7.07 -9.89 -28.79
C ASP A 18 5.84 -9.34 -28.06
N ALA A 19 6.00 -8.92 -26.80
CA ALA A 19 4.93 -8.30 -26.03
C ALA A 19 4.45 -6.99 -26.68
N TYR A 20 5.37 -6.13 -27.10
CA TYR A 20 5.06 -4.86 -27.75
C TYR A 20 4.50 -5.03 -29.17
N ILE A 21 5.07 -5.92 -29.99
CA ILE A 21 4.55 -6.27 -31.32
C ILE A 21 3.07 -6.68 -31.22
N LYS A 22 2.76 -7.57 -30.27
CA LYS A 22 1.40 -8.05 -30.04
C LYS A 22 0.46 -6.95 -29.57
N ALA A 23 0.89 -6.10 -28.65
CA ALA A 23 0.07 -5.00 -28.11
C ALA A 23 -0.23 -3.92 -29.15
N LEU A 24 0.76 -3.58 -29.97
CA LEU A 24 0.65 -2.60 -31.05
C LEU A 24 -0.06 -3.17 -32.29
N GLY A 25 -0.14 -4.50 -32.43
CA GLY A 25 -0.80 -5.16 -33.56
C GLY A 25 -0.03 -4.99 -34.86
N LEU A 26 1.31 -4.96 -34.79
CA LEU A 26 2.17 -4.79 -35.96
C LEU A 26 2.08 -6.02 -36.87
N LYS A 27 1.71 -5.83 -38.14
CA LYS A 27 1.51 -6.92 -39.11
C LYS A 27 2.67 -7.09 -40.11
N SER A 28 3.45 -6.04 -40.33
CA SER A 28 4.59 -6.02 -41.26
C SER A 28 5.75 -5.29 -40.61
N PHE A 29 6.74 -6.04 -40.12
CA PHE A 29 7.92 -5.52 -39.43
C PHE A 29 9.14 -6.40 -39.72
N THR A 30 10.34 -5.83 -39.63
CA THR A 30 11.58 -6.61 -39.47
C THR A 30 11.90 -6.71 -37.97
N LYS A 31 12.42 -7.87 -37.54
CA LYS A 31 12.86 -8.14 -36.17
C LYS A 31 14.23 -8.80 -36.27
N GLY A 32 15.29 -8.15 -35.80
CA GLY A 32 16.66 -8.63 -35.97
C GLY A 32 17.71 -7.90 -35.13
N LEU A 33 18.95 -7.85 -35.62
CA LEU A 33 20.10 -7.21 -34.95
C LEU A 33 19.93 -5.70 -34.70
N ILE A 34 18.97 -5.05 -35.37
CA ILE A 34 18.65 -3.62 -35.22
C ILE A 34 17.18 -3.49 -34.78
N ASP A 35 16.81 -4.30 -33.79
CA ASP A 35 15.50 -4.36 -33.12
C ASP A 35 14.29 -4.50 -34.05
N ILE A 36 13.25 -3.70 -33.84
CA ILE A 36 11.98 -3.75 -34.59
C ILE A 36 11.93 -2.55 -35.51
N GLN A 37 11.70 -2.79 -36.81
CA GLN A 37 11.51 -1.72 -37.77
C GLN A 37 10.25 -1.96 -38.60
N THR A 38 9.41 -0.93 -38.71
CA THR A 38 8.27 -0.84 -39.61
C THR A 38 8.51 0.28 -40.62
N LYS A 39 7.63 0.47 -41.62
CA LYS A 39 7.75 1.63 -42.51
C LYS A 39 7.55 2.95 -41.76
N GLU A 40 6.78 2.90 -40.68
CA GLU A 40 6.28 4.07 -39.95
C GLU A 40 7.10 4.37 -38.70
N MET A 41 7.69 3.35 -38.05
CA MET A 41 8.37 3.49 -36.76
C MET A 41 9.55 2.53 -36.60
N TRP A 42 10.64 3.03 -36.00
CA TRP A 42 11.82 2.26 -35.60
C TRP A 42 11.92 2.19 -34.08
N PHE A 43 12.04 0.98 -33.52
CA PHE A 43 12.12 0.73 -32.09
C PHE A 43 13.53 0.32 -31.65
N GLU A 44 13.93 0.73 -30.45
CA GLU A 44 15.02 0.14 -29.67
C GLU A 44 14.44 -0.45 -28.37
N ALA A 45 14.70 -1.73 -28.09
CA ALA A 45 14.15 -2.45 -26.96
C ALA A 45 15.21 -2.80 -25.91
N LYS A 46 14.82 -2.85 -24.63
CA LYS A 46 15.65 -3.38 -23.54
C LYS A 46 14.89 -4.37 -22.67
N ASP A 47 15.60 -5.38 -22.21
CA ASP A 47 15.09 -6.47 -21.36
C ASP A 47 14.80 -6.05 -19.91
N THR A 48 15.26 -4.87 -19.49
CA THR A 48 15.08 -4.34 -18.13
C THR A 48 14.88 -2.84 -18.10
N GLY A 49 14.21 -2.34 -17.05
CA GLY A 49 14.00 -0.90 -16.80
C GLY A 49 15.25 -0.10 -16.42
N LYS A 50 16.45 -0.69 -16.45
CA LYS A 50 17.70 -0.08 -15.94
C LYS A 50 18.20 1.09 -16.79
N ASN A 51 17.95 1.06 -18.10
CA ASN A 51 18.42 2.10 -19.03
C ASN A 51 17.46 3.30 -19.03
N SER A 52 17.97 4.52 -19.13
CA SER A 52 17.14 5.71 -19.32
C SER A 52 16.61 5.79 -20.75
N CYS A 53 15.52 6.53 -21.00
CA CYS A 53 15.05 6.79 -22.36
C CYS A 53 16.13 7.48 -23.20
N TYR A 54 16.90 8.38 -22.58
CA TYR A 54 18.06 9.04 -23.19
C TYR A 54 19.10 8.04 -23.68
N ALA A 55 19.51 7.08 -22.83
CA ALA A 55 20.45 6.02 -23.20
C ALA A 55 19.96 5.19 -24.38
N MET A 56 18.68 4.80 -24.36
CA MET A 56 18.08 4.01 -25.44
C MET A 56 17.97 4.83 -26.74
N PHE A 57 17.61 6.11 -26.66
CA PHE A 57 17.58 6.98 -27.84
C PHE A 57 18.98 7.28 -28.38
N THR A 58 20.00 7.44 -27.55
CA THR A 58 21.39 7.59 -28.02
C THR A 58 21.82 6.38 -28.84
N GLN A 59 21.49 5.17 -28.40
CA GLN A 59 21.74 3.96 -29.17
C GLN A 59 20.94 3.95 -30.49
N LEU A 60 19.63 4.24 -30.45
CA LEU A 60 18.78 4.27 -31.64
C LEU A 60 19.24 5.32 -32.66
N LEU A 61 19.63 6.51 -32.21
CA LEU A 61 20.08 7.61 -33.07
C LEU A 61 21.42 7.34 -33.72
N HIS A 62 22.29 6.51 -33.12
CA HIS A 62 23.48 6.01 -33.78
C HIS A 62 23.10 5.19 -35.03
N TYR A 63 22.13 4.27 -34.93
CA TYR A 63 21.64 3.53 -36.09
C TYR A 63 20.99 4.44 -37.14
N VAL A 64 20.21 5.43 -36.71
CA VAL A 64 19.60 6.43 -37.61
C VAL A 64 20.67 7.23 -38.35
N GLN A 65 21.72 7.69 -37.68
CA GLN A 65 22.83 8.41 -38.31
C GLN A 65 23.49 7.56 -39.41
N VAL A 66 23.76 6.27 -39.12
CA VAL A 66 24.36 5.34 -40.08
C VAL A 66 23.45 5.14 -41.30
N ALA A 67 22.15 4.98 -41.10
CA ALA A 67 21.17 4.82 -42.18
C ALA A 67 21.07 6.09 -43.04
N VAL A 68 20.98 7.26 -42.41
CA VAL A 68 20.93 8.57 -43.10
C VAL A 68 22.20 8.80 -43.92
N ASP A 69 23.38 8.47 -43.39
CA ASP A 69 24.66 8.65 -44.08
C ASP A 69 24.81 7.73 -45.30
N LYS A 70 24.13 6.58 -45.30
CA LYS A 70 24.07 5.65 -46.44
C LYS A 70 22.97 6.00 -47.46
N GLY A 71 22.16 7.01 -47.18
CA GLY A 71 21.01 7.38 -48.01
C GLY A 71 19.82 6.40 -47.90
N GLU A 72 19.76 5.61 -46.81
CA GLU A 72 18.66 4.69 -46.55
C GLU A 72 17.40 5.45 -46.10
N THR A 73 16.23 4.89 -46.37
CA THR A 73 14.96 5.47 -45.90
C THR A 73 14.76 5.15 -44.43
N VAL A 74 14.65 6.19 -43.58
CA VAL A 74 14.41 6.05 -42.15
C VAL A 74 12.92 6.33 -41.84
N PRO A 75 12.26 5.51 -40.99
CA PRO A 75 10.89 5.77 -40.59
C PRO A 75 10.70 7.13 -39.91
N PRO A 76 9.54 7.79 -40.07
CA PRO A 76 9.30 9.12 -39.51
C PRO A 76 9.22 9.16 -37.98
N PHE A 77 9.03 8.02 -37.31
CA PHE A 77 8.99 7.93 -35.84
C PHE A 77 10.05 7.00 -35.27
N LEU A 78 10.55 7.39 -34.10
CA LEU A 78 11.52 6.64 -33.30
C LEU A 78 10.88 6.30 -31.95
N ALA A 79 11.10 5.08 -31.48
CA ALA A 79 10.53 4.57 -30.24
C ALA A 79 11.58 3.83 -29.42
N VAL A 80 11.53 3.98 -28.09
CA VAL A 80 12.32 3.18 -27.16
C VAL A 80 11.39 2.48 -26.18
N ILE A 81 11.63 1.20 -25.89
CA ILE A 81 10.70 0.36 -25.11
C ILE A 81 11.45 -0.58 -24.14
N ASP A 82 10.94 -0.74 -22.93
CA ASP A 82 11.44 -1.73 -21.96
C ASP A 82 10.31 -2.35 -21.11
N THR A 83 10.66 -3.11 -20.07
CA THR A 83 9.71 -3.78 -19.16
C THR A 83 8.85 -2.83 -18.29
N GLU A 84 9.22 -1.56 -18.19
CA GLU A 84 8.61 -0.55 -17.30
C GLU A 84 8.12 0.70 -18.03
N LYS A 85 8.79 1.12 -19.10
CA LYS A 85 8.57 2.39 -19.80
C LYS A 85 8.74 2.28 -21.31
N ALA A 86 8.14 3.23 -22.01
CA ALA A 86 8.28 3.43 -23.45
C ALA A 86 8.35 4.93 -23.77
N ALA A 87 8.97 5.32 -24.87
CA ALA A 87 8.94 6.70 -25.34
C ALA A 87 8.91 6.81 -26.87
N LEU A 88 8.37 7.91 -27.39
CA LEU A 88 8.14 8.18 -28.82
C LEU A 88 8.71 9.56 -29.21
N MET A 89 9.34 9.65 -30.39
CA MET A 89 9.95 10.87 -30.94
C MET A 89 9.70 10.97 -32.45
N LYS A 90 9.57 12.20 -32.99
CA LYS A 90 9.56 12.42 -34.45
C LYS A 90 10.99 12.53 -34.97
N LEU A 91 11.27 11.87 -36.09
CA LEU A 91 12.58 11.98 -36.74
C LEU A 91 12.88 13.42 -37.18
N SER A 92 11.86 14.18 -37.63
CA SER A 92 12.00 15.58 -38.05
C SER A 92 12.63 16.49 -37.00
N ASP A 93 12.43 16.18 -35.72
CA ASP A 93 12.81 17.04 -34.61
C ASP A 93 14.31 16.89 -34.29
N VAL A 94 14.89 15.73 -34.60
CA VAL A 94 16.30 15.40 -34.31
C VAL A 94 17.18 15.36 -35.58
N LEU A 95 16.59 15.16 -36.76
CA LEU A 95 17.32 15.04 -38.02
C LEU A 95 18.20 16.25 -38.37
N PRO A 96 17.78 17.52 -38.15
CA PRO A 96 18.64 18.68 -38.40
C PRO A 96 19.91 18.69 -37.55
N PHE A 97 19.84 18.15 -36.33
CA PHE A 97 20.98 18.02 -35.43
C PHE A 97 21.93 16.90 -35.86
N LEU A 98 21.41 15.72 -36.21
CA LEU A 98 22.21 14.61 -36.73
C LEU A 98 22.98 14.99 -38.01
N ARG A 99 22.38 15.79 -38.89
CA ARG A 99 23.03 16.29 -40.11
C ARG A 99 24.26 17.17 -39.86
N LYS A 100 24.41 17.75 -38.66
CA LYS A 100 25.61 18.53 -38.30
C LYS A 100 26.84 17.64 -38.07
N LYS A 101 26.64 16.34 -37.86
CA LYS A 101 27.71 15.34 -37.63
C LYS A 101 28.68 15.73 -36.50
N THR A 102 28.16 16.34 -35.43
CA THR A 102 28.95 16.77 -34.27
C THR A 102 29.15 15.66 -33.24
N VAL A 103 28.23 14.68 -33.20
CA VAL A 103 28.24 13.59 -32.22
C VAL A 103 29.38 12.62 -32.45
N LYS A 104 30.22 12.42 -31.43
CA LYS A 104 31.30 11.43 -31.44
C LYS A 104 30.79 10.06 -31.01
N TRP A 105 30.27 9.30 -31.97
CA TRP A 105 29.76 7.95 -31.75
C TRP A 105 30.85 6.97 -31.25
N GLY A 106 30.43 5.99 -30.45
CA GLY A 106 31.31 4.93 -29.94
C GLY A 106 31.56 3.80 -30.94
N LYS A 107 32.26 2.74 -30.51
CA LYS A 107 32.63 1.59 -31.37
C LYS A 107 31.43 0.84 -31.94
N SER A 108 30.31 0.85 -31.24
CA SER A 108 29.03 0.31 -31.67
C SER A 108 27.89 1.12 -31.06
N ALA A 109 26.67 0.91 -31.55
CA ALA A 109 25.48 1.59 -31.01
C ALA A 109 25.24 1.30 -29.53
N SER A 110 25.51 0.08 -29.06
CA SER A 110 25.38 -0.30 -27.64
C SER A 110 26.58 0.08 -26.77
N GLN A 111 27.70 0.50 -27.38
CA GLN A 111 28.91 0.98 -26.72
C GLN A 111 29.20 2.44 -27.10
N TYR A 112 28.19 3.31 -27.02
CA TYR A 112 28.34 4.74 -27.20
C TYR A 112 29.20 5.36 -26.09
N THR A 113 29.84 6.50 -26.37
CA THR A 113 30.67 7.24 -25.40
C THR A 113 29.80 8.08 -24.46
N GLN A 114 30.30 8.42 -23.27
CA GLN A 114 29.61 9.35 -22.38
C GLN A 114 29.41 10.72 -23.05
N GLU A 115 30.39 11.18 -23.85
CA GLU A 115 30.27 12.40 -24.67
C GLU A 115 29.06 12.36 -25.61
N ALA A 116 28.85 11.24 -26.32
CA ALA A 116 27.69 11.08 -27.19
C ALA A 116 26.37 11.06 -26.41
N LEU A 117 26.34 10.41 -25.24
CA LEU A 117 25.15 10.41 -24.39
C LEU A 117 24.80 11.83 -23.93
N ASP A 118 25.78 12.61 -23.47
CA ASP A 118 25.56 13.97 -22.96
C ASP A 118 25.10 14.93 -24.05
N GLU A 119 25.71 14.85 -25.25
CA GLU A 119 25.34 15.68 -26.40
C GLU A 119 23.93 15.36 -26.92
N ILE A 120 23.60 14.07 -27.06
CA ILE A 120 22.25 13.63 -27.44
C ILE A 120 21.24 14.07 -26.39
N SER A 121 21.51 13.81 -25.10
CA SER A 121 20.56 14.11 -24.01
C SER A 121 20.23 15.59 -23.93
N SER A 122 21.24 16.46 -24.10
CA SER A 122 21.07 17.91 -24.12
C SER A 122 20.17 18.37 -25.28
N HIS A 123 20.14 17.64 -26.39
CA HIS A 123 19.36 17.99 -27.56
C HIS A 123 17.94 17.41 -27.54
N ILE A 124 17.78 16.14 -27.17
CA ILE A 124 16.50 15.44 -27.32
C ILE A 124 15.54 15.60 -26.13
N GLY A 125 15.96 16.25 -25.03
CA GLY A 125 15.17 16.31 -23.80
C GLY A 125 13.76 16.91 -23.93
N THR A 126 13.48 17.66 -25.00
CA THR A 126 12.14 18.21 -25.29
C THR A 126 11.49 17.60 -26.54
N HIS A 127 12.11 16.59 -27.15
CA HIS A 127 11.72 16.05 -28.45
C HIS A 127 11.06 14.67 -28.39
N PHE A 128 10.96 14.05 -27.20
CA PHE A 128 10.28 12.78 -27.03
C PHE A 128 9.23 12.82 -25.91
N VAL A 129 8.25 11.93 -26.02
CA VAL A 129 7.19 11.73 -25.03
C VAL A 129 7.41 10.38 -24.35
N SER A 130 7.44 10.36 -23.01
CA SER A 130 7.68 9.15 -22.21
C SER A 130 6.41 8.63 -21.53
N PHE A 131 6.29 7.31 -21.42
CA PHE A 131 5.15 6.58 -20.89
C PHE A 131 5.64 5.53 -19.89
N LYS A 132 5.02 5.49 -18.71
CA LYS A 132 5.22 4.41 -17.73
C LYS A 132 4.17 3.33 -17.93
N ILE A 133 4.54 2.14 -18.40
CA ILE A 133 3.59 1.11 -18.86
C ILE A 133 2.67 0.61 -17.75
N SER A 134 3.12 0.63 -16.48
CA SER A 134 2.27 0.22 -15.36
C SER A 134 1.02 1.08 -15.15
N THR A 135 1.05 2.33 -15.63
CA THR A 135 -0.03 3.32 -15.45
C THR A 135 -0.50 3.96 -16.75
N HIS A 136 0.27 3.84 -17.83
CA HIS A 136 0.06 4.53 -19.10
C HIS A 136 0.05 3.57 -20.32
N GLU A 137 -0.34 2.31 -20.10
CA GLU A 137 -0.37 1.28 -21.14
C GLU A 137 -1.27 1.69 -22.32
N ASP A 138 -2.49 2.13 -22.03
CA ASP A 138 -3.50 2.44 -23.05
C ASP A 138 -3.15 3.71 -23.85
N GLU A 139 -2.55 4.71 -23.20
CA GLU A 139 -2.09 5.95 -23.81
C GLU A 139 -0.90 5.71 -24.73
N PHE A 140 0.07 4.90 -24.30
CA PHE A 140 1.17 4.51 -25.16
C PHE A 140 0.67 3.75 -26.39
N ILE A 141 -0.18 2.73 -26.19
CA ILE A 141 -0.70 1.91 -27.30
C ILE A 141 -1.52 2.76 -28.28
N SER A 142 -2.38 3.65 -27.78
CA SER A 142 -3.18 4.55 -28.62
C SER A 142 -2.34 5.57 -29.37
N THR A 143 -1.36 6.20 -28.72
CA THR A 143 -0.45 7.19 -29.33
C THR A 143 0.43 6.53 -30.40
N ALA A 144 1.01 5.36 -30.11
CA ALA A 144 1.83 4.63 -31.07
C ALA A 144 0.99 4.15 -32.27
N LYS A 145 -0.21 3.62 -32.04
CA LYS A 145 -1.12 3.21 -33.14
C LYS A 145 -1.60 4.39 -33.97
N ALA A 146 -1.88 5.54 -33.35
CA ALA A 146 -2.23 6.76 -34.06
C ALA A 146 -1.06 7.22 -34.94
N ALA A 147 0.15 7.31 -34.39
CA ALA A 147 1.35 7.68 -35.15
C ALA A 147 1.59 6.76 -36.35
N ILE A 148 1.45 5.44 -36.18
CA ILE A 148 1.56 4.46 -37.26
C ILE A 148 0.46 4.63 -38.32
N LYS A 149 -0.77 5.00 -37.92
CA LYS A 149 -1.92 5.11 -38.84
C LYS A 149 -1.98 6.45 -39.59
N SER A 150 -1.68 7.56 -38.92
CA SER A 150 -1.91 8.92 -39.45
C SER A 150 -0.65 9.64 -39.88
N GLY A 151 0.55 9.11 -39.62
CA GLY A 151 1.81 9.77 -39.96
C GLY A 151 2.13 11.00 -39.10
N ASP A 152 1.40 11.19 -37.99
CA ASP A 152 1.59 12.29 -37.04
C ASP A 152 1.42 11.81 -35.60
N ILE A 153 2.23 12.34 -34.66
CA ILE A 153 1.96 12.17 -33.22
C ILE A 153 0.78 13.09 -32.87
N ILE A 154 -0.41 12.52 -32.79
CA ILE A 154 -1.63 13.25 -32.42
C ILE A 154 -1.65 13.42 -30.90
N ARG A 155 -1.60 14.67 -30.43
CA ARG A 155 -1.84 14.98 -29.00
C ARG A 155 -3.26 14.58 -28.61
N ILE A 156 -3.42 14.00 -27.43
CA ILE A 156 -4.70 13.51 -26.91
C ILE A 156 -5.63 14.70 -26.64
N GLN A 157 -6.85 14.67 -27.17
CA GLN A 157 -7.86 15.70 -26.88
C GLN A 157 -8.34 15.56 -25.43
N ILE A 158 -8.46 16.68 -24.73
CA ILE A 158 -9.11 16.74 -23.42
C ILE A 158 -10.61 16.76 -23.67
N THR A 159 -11.29 15.73 -23.18
CA THR A 159 -12.73 15.50 -23.34
C THR A 159 -13.35 15.29 -21.96
N PRO A 160 -14.67 15.32 -21.84
CA PRO A 160 -15.28 15.13 -20.54
C PRO A 160 -15.06 13.73 -19.93
N ASP A 161 -14.85 12.73 -20.79
CA ASP A 161 -14.64 11.34 -20.37
C ASP A 161 -13.25 11.09 -19.77
N ASN A 162 -12.23 11.84 -20.20
CA ASN A 162 -10.86 11.72 -19.68
C ASN A 162 -10.47 12.85 -18.72
N LEU A 163 -11.35 13.82 -18.48
CA LEU A 163 -11.08 15.06 -17.75
C LEU A 163 -10.44 14.83 -16.37
N LYS A 164 -10.95 13.86 -15.59
CA LYS A 164 -10.41 13.55 -14.25
C LYS A 164 -9.00 12.99 -14.30
N GLN A 165 -8.74 12.07 -15.22
CA GLN A 165 -7.41 11.48 -15.42
C GLN A 165 -6.40 12.53 -15.88
N VAL A 166 -6.81 13.41 -16.78
CA VAL A 166 -5.98 14.53 -17.27
C VAL A 166 -5.66 15.49 -16.13
N PHE A 167 -6.64 15.81 -15.28
CA PHE A 167 -6.44 16.66 -14.10
C PHE A 167 -5.48 16.04 -13.07
N ASP A 168 -5.69 14.77 -12.68
CA ASP A 168 -4.81 14.12 -11.68
C ASP A 168 -3.36 14.06 -12.17
N LYS A 169 -3.16 13.88 -13.48
CA LYS A 169 -1.84 13.92 -14.12
C LYS A 169 -1.28 15.35 -14.17
N TRP A 170 -2.12 16.35 -14.43
CA TRP A 170 -1.71 17.75 -14.40
C TRP A 170 -1.23 18.14 -13.00
N VAL A 171 -1.92 17.69 -11.94
CA VAL A 171 -1.48 17.91 -10.56
C VAL A 171 -0.10 17.28 -10.34
N SER A 172 0.10 16.01 -10.69
CA SER A 172 1.38 15.32 -10.47
C SER A 172 2.56 15.89 -11.27
N MET A 173 2.32 16.48 -12.44
CA MET A 173 3.39 16.94 -13.35
C MET A 173 3.61 18.45 -13.32
N ILE A 174 2.60 19.22 -12.92
CA ILE A 174 2.58 20.68 -12.95
C ILE A 174 2.16 21.23 -11.59
N GLY A 175 1.00 20.79 -11.06
CA GLY A 175 0.45 21.31 -9.80
C GLY A 175 1.43 21.22 -8.62
N ASP A 176 2.05 20.05 -8.42
CA ASP A 176 3.01 19.79 -7.32
C ASP A 176 4.28 20.65 -7.40
N GLU A 177 4.59 21.21 -8.58
CA GLU A 177 5.73 22.11 -8.80
C GLU A 177 5.38 23.58 -8.49
N ILE A 178 4.10 23.92 -8.28
CA ILE A 178 3.66 25.27 -7.95
C ILE A 178 3.76 25.47 -6.44
N SER A 179 4.79 26.20 -6.02
CA SER A 179 5.02 26.47 -4.60
C SER A 179 4.05 27.53 -4.05
N GLY A 180 3.44 27.25 -2.88
CA GLY A 180 2.62 28.21 -2.14
C GLY A 180 1.14 28.27 -2.54
N VAL A 181 0.66 27.31 -3.33
CA VAL A 181 -0.76 27.12 -3.67
C VAL A 181 -1.34 25.97 -2.85
N GLU A 182 -2.53 26.14 -2.29
CA GLU A 182 -3.25 25.08 -1.60
C GLU A 182 -3.85 24.10 -2.63
N THR A 183 -3.90 22.80 -2.30
CA THR A 183 -4.36 21.74 -3.22
C THR A 183 -5.81 21.91 -3.69
N GLU A 184 -6.64 22.58 -2.89
CA GLU A 184 -8.04 22.93 -3.20
C GLU A 184 -8.14 23.84 -4.43
N ASP A 185 -7.12 24.68 -4.66
CA ASP A 185 -7.10 25.66 -5.75
C ASP A 185 -6.55 25.10 -7.07
N TYR A 186 -6.00 23.88 -7.08
CA TYR A 186 -5.46 23.26 -8.29
C TYR A 186 -6.49 23.08 -9.40
N ALA A 187 -7.75 22.84 -9.06
CA ALA A 187 -8.81 22.80 -10.06
C ALA A 187 -8.92 24.16 -10.81
N LEU A 188 -8.85 25.27 -10.07
CA LEU A 188 -8.92 26.61 -10.66
C LEU A 188 -7.73 26.86 -11.59
N LEU A 189 -6.53 26.50 -11.15
CA LEU A 189 -5.31 26.64 -11.95
C LEU A 189 -5.31 25.73 -13.19
N PHE A 190 -5.78 24.49 -13.06
CA PHE A 190 -5.91 23.57 -14.19
C PHE A 190 -6.87 24.11 -15.26
N PHE A 191 -8.01 24.70 -14.87
CA PHE A 191 -8.91 25.31 -15.85
C PHE A 191 -8.33 26.54 -16.51
N ALA A 192 -7.64 27.38 -15.74
CA ALA A 192 -6.87 28.49 -16.31
C ALA A 192 -5.82 27.97 -17.31
N ASP A 193 -5.22 26.82 -17.04
CA ASP A 193 -4.22 26.21 -17.90
C ASP A 193 -4.85 25.61 -19.18
N ILE A 194 -5.84 24.72 -19.10
CA ILE A 194 -6.43 24.09 -20.30
C ILE A 194 -7.18 25.10 -21.17
N MET A 195 -7.71 26.19 -20.61
CA MET A 195 -8.49 27.20 -21.34
C MET A 195 -7.62 28.32 -21.92
N HIS A 196 -6.31 28.15 -21.98
CA HIS A 196 -5.39 29.12 -22.55
C HIS A 196 -4.86 28.60 -23.90
N ASP A 197 -4.74 29.44 -24.94
CA ASP A 197 -4.24 28.98 -26.26
C ASP A 197 -2.72 29.13 -26.45
N GLY A 198 -2.04 29.70 -25.45
CA GLY A 198 -0.62 30.01 -25.47
C GLY A 198 -0.34 31.50 -25.57
N THR A 199 -1.33 32.29 -25.99
CA THR A 199 -1.24 33.75 -26.11
C THR A 199 -2.36 34.49 -25.38
N ILE A 200 -3.59 33.97 -25.38
CA ILE A 200 -4.77 34.61 -24.79
C ILE A 200 -5.63 33.53 -24.09
N SER A 201 -6.32 33.90 -23.01
CA SER A 201 -7.37 33.05 -22.42
C SER A 201 -8.55 32.90 -23.39
N THR A 202 -9.00 31.67 -23.62
CA THR A 202 -10.16 31.36 -24.46
C THR A 202 -11.51 31.62 -23.77
N HIS A 203 -11.49 31.99 -22.48
CA HIS A 203 -12.65 32.40 -21.69
C HIS A 203 -12.34 33.65 -20.84
N SER A 204 -13.33 34.53 -20.67
CA SER A 204 -13.27 35.69 -19.79
C SER A 204 -13.82 35.37 -18.38
N ASN A 205 -13.31 36.05 -17.35
CA ASN A 205 -13.77 35.96 -15.94
C ASN A 205 -13.51 34.63 -15.20
N LEU A 206 -12.41 33.93 -15.50
CA LEU A 206 -11.95 32.82 -14.64
C LEU A 206 -11.35 33.38 -13.33
N PRO A 207 -11.53 32.71 -12.18
CA PRO A 207 -10.94 33.13 -10.90
C PRO A 207 -9.42 32.97 -10.84
N ALA A 208 -8.85 32.20 -11.77
CA ALA A 208 -7.42 32.04 -11.99
C ALA A 208 -7.08 32.31 -13.46
N GLU A 209 -5.86 32.78 -13.71
CA GLU A 209 -5.34 33.10 -15.04
C GLU A 209 -3.95 32.48 -15.23
N LEU A 210 -3.66 32.04 -16.46
CA LEU A 210 -2.30 31.69 -16.86
C LEU A 210 -1.68 32.88 -17.59
N LEU A 211 -0.49 33.27 -17.16
CA LEU A 211 0.32 34.36 -17.73
C LEU A 211 1.68 33.81 -18.16
N HIS A 212 2.43 34.60 -18.96
CA HIS A 212 3.78 34.24 -19.36
C HIS A 212 4.76 35.38 -19.03
N LYS A 213 5.86 35.07 -18.35
CA LYS A 213 6.96 36.00 -18.05
C LYS A 213 8.26 35.40 -18.55
N ASN A 214 8.96 36.11 -19.43
CA ASN A 214 10.20 35.64 -20.07
C ASN A 214 10.09 34.24 -20.73
N GLY A 215 8.92 33.90 -21.28
CA GLY A 215 8.66 32.60 -21.92
C GLY A 215 8.30 31.45 -20.97
N ALA A 216 8.21 31.70 -19.66
CA ALA A 216 7.80 30.73 -18.65
C ALA A 216 6.34 30.95 -18.20
N PRO A 217 5.55 29.89 -17.94
CA PRO A 217 4.19 30.01 -17.40
C PRO A 217 4.21 30.48 -15.94
N ILE A 218 3.30 31.41 -15.61
CA ILE A 218 3.04 31.92 -14.25
C ILE A 218 1.54 31.88 -14.02
N PHE A 219 1.11 31.31 -12.91
CA PHE A 219 -0.30 31.28 -12.52
C PHE A 219 -0.64 32.49 -11.67
N ASN A 220 -1.73 33.18 -12.00
CA ASN A 220 -2.33 34.22 -11.17
C ASN A 220 -3.62 33.68 -10.56
N LEU A 221 -3.72 33.72 -9.23
CA LEU A 221 -4.93 33.34 -8.50
C LEU A 221 -5.17 34.39 -7.41
N GLY A 222 -6.32 35.06 -7.48
CA GLY A 222 -6.69 36.11 -6.52
C GLY A 222 -5.70 37.29 -6.43
N GLY A 223 -4.97 37.59 -7.51
CA GLY A 223 -3.97 38.66 -7.56
C GLY A 223 -2.58 38.28 -7.05
N LYS A 224 -2.37 37.00 -6.67
CA LYS A 224 -1.05 36.46 -6.32
C LYS A 224 -0.49 35.65 -7.49
N TYR A 225 0.80 35.81 -7.73
CA TYR A 225 1.53 35.12 -8.80
C TYR A 225 2.30 33.92 -8.25
N TYR A 226 2.18 32.79 -8.94
CA TYR A 226 2.84 31.53 -8.60
C TYR A 226 3.67 31.03 -9.78
N GLU A 227 4.95 30.79 -9.53
CA GLU A 227 5.91 30.29 -10.51
C GLU A 227 6.10 28.78 -10.33
N LEU A 228 6.40 28.06 -11.42
CA LEU A 228 6.76 26.64 -11.35
C LEU A 228 8.20 26.46 -10.86
N GLY A 229 8.40 25.55 -9.91
CA GLY A 229 9.72 25.10 -9.45
C GLY A 229 10.50 24.34 -10.52
N ASN A 230 9.82 23.53 -11.33
CA ASN A 230 10.37 22.83 -12.50
C ASN A 230 9.41 22.90 -13.70
N GLN A 231 9.96 23.12 -14.90
CA GLN A 231 9.20 23.21 -16.16
C GLN A 231 9.21 21.94 -17.00
N ASP A 232 9.99 20.91 -16.65
CA ASP A 232 10.08 19.66 -17.40
C ASP A 232 8.73 18.96 -17.45
N GLY A 233 8.07 18.79 -16.30
CA GLY A 233 6.74 18.20 -16.22
C GLY A 233 5.68 19.00 -16.99
N TYR A 234 5.79 20.33 -17.03
CA TYR A 234 4.91 21.18 -17.84
C TYR A 234 5.10 20.96 -19.34
N ARG A 235 6.34 20.86 -19.81
CA ARG A 235 6.65 20.54 -21.23
C ARG A 235 6.16 19.15 -21.62
N GLU A 236 6.43 18.16 -20.78
CA GLU A 236 6.02 16.77 -21.01
C GLU A 236 4.49 16.62 -21.05
N PHE A 237 3.79 17.29 -20.13
CA PHE A 237 2.33 17.24 -20.07
C PHE A 237 1.69 17.80 -21.35
N TRP A 238 2.15 18.96 -21.82
CA TRP A 238 1.61 19.59 -23.04
C TRP A 238 2.13 18.99 -24.34
N ALA A 239 3.17 18.15 -24.30
CA ALA A 239 3.53 17.28 -25.41
C ALA A 239 2.51 16.14 -25.61
N ILE A 240 1.79 15.75 -24.54
CA ILE A 240 0.80 14.66 -24.56
C ILE A 240 -0.60 15.17 -24.93
N TYR A 241 -1.03 16.31 -24.39
CA TYR A 241 -2.40 16.79 -24.51
C TYR A 241 -2.55 17.99 -25.44
N HIS A 242 -3.68 18.04 -26.16
CA HIS A 242 -4.05 19.19 -26.98
C HIS A 242 -4.63 20.31 -26.11
N LYS A 243 -4.10 21.52 -26.29
CA LYS A 243 -4.53 22.74 -25.62
C LYS A 243 -4.71 23.87 -26.64
N PRO A 244 -5.82 24.63 -26.59
CA PRO A 244 -6.99 24.42 -25.74
C PRO A 244 -7.83 23.20 -26.22
N PRO A 245 -8.74 22.66 -25.40
CA PRO A 245 -9.73 21.69 -25.84
C PRO A 245 -10.54 22.21 -27.05
N LYS A 246 -11.12 21.29 -27.85
CA LYS A 246 -12.07 21.68 -28.91
C LYS A 246 -13.22 22.49 -28.34
N SER A 247 -13.69 23.50 -29.08
CA SER A 247 -14.75 24.42 -28.64
C SER A 247 -16.00 23.70 -28.14
N GLU A 248 -16.42 22.64 -28.81
CA GLU A 248 -17.58 21.79 -28.45
C GLU A 248 -17.51 21.14 -27.06
N TYR A 249 -16.32 21.01 -26.47
CA TYR A 249 -16.16 20.44 -25.13
C TYR A 249 -16.01 21.51 -24.04
N ARG A 250 -15.68 22.76 -24.35
CA ARG A 250 -15.22 23.74 -23.35
C ARG A 250 -16.26 24.06 -22.29
N ASP A 251 -17.50 24.32 -22.70
CA ASP A 251 -18.60 24.66 -21.77
C ASP A 251 -18.92 23.46 -20.86
N TYR A 252 -18.97 22.26 -21.43
CA TYR A 252 -19.22 21.02 -20.66
C TYR A 252 -18.06 20.67 -19.70
N LEU A 253 -16.81 21.00 -20.07
CA LEU A 253 -15.66 20.84 -19.18
C LEU A 253 -15.75 21.82 -18.00
N LEU A 254 -16.17 23.07 -18.23
CA LEU A 254 -16.37 24.08 -17.17
C LEU A 254 -17.49 23.69 -16.19
N GLU A 255 -18.60 23.13 -16.68
CA GLU A 255 -19.69 22.61 -15.83
C GLU A 255 -19.22 21.48 -14.90
N ARG A 256 -18.14 20.79 -15.27
CA ARG A 256 -17.53 19.70 -14.49
C ARG A 256 -16.34 20.14 -13.65
N ARG A 257 -16.09 21.45 -13.53
CA ARG A 257 -15.02 22.02 -12.69
C ARG A 257 -15.08 21.50 -11.26
N ASP A 258 -16.26 21.49 -10.67
CA ASP A 258 -16.45 21.09 -9.28
C ASP A 258 -16.36 19.55 -9.11
N SER A 259 -16.37 18.79 -10.21
CA SER A 259 -16.14 17.33 -10.22
C SER A 259 -14.66 16.94 -10.30
N LEU A 260 -13.76 17.91 -10.58
CA LEU A 260 -12.33 17.69 -10.72
C LEU A 260 -11.56 17.84 -9.41
N ILE A 261 -12.13 18.57 -8.45
CA ILE A 261 -11.61 18.63 -7.09
C ILE A 261 -11.27 17.20 -6.66
N PRO A 262 -10.01 16.93 -6.24
CA PRO A 262 -9.63 15.62 -5.77
C PRO A 262 -10.64 15.11 -4.73
N LEU A 263 -11.23 13.94 -4.99
CA LEU A 263 -11.96 13.15 -3.98
C LEU A 263 -11.07 12.83 -2.76
N ASN A 264 -9.77 13.13 -2.81
CA ASN A 264 -8.81 13.05 -1.70
C ASN A 264 -9.00 14.10 -0.60
N GLU A 265 -9.93 15.05 -0.73
CA GLU A 265 -10.38 15.88 0.40
C GLU A 265 -11.88 15.76 0.70
N ARG A 266 -12.54 14.73 0.13
CA ARG A 266 -13.71 14.10 0.76
C ARG A 266 -13.34 12.96 1.70
N SER A 267 -12.11 12.93 2.22
CA SER A 267 -11.95 12.49 3.61
C SER A 267 -12.56 13.55 4.53
N PHE A 268 -13.89 13.70 4.46
CA PHE A 268 -14.66 14.32 5.52
C PHE A 268 -14.46 13.44 6.75
N LYS A 269 -13.49 13.81 7.58
CA LYS A 269 -13.33 13.34 8.96
C LYS A 269 -13.58 11.82 9.13
N GLY A 270 -13.04 11.01 8.21
CA GLY A 270 -13.03 9.56 8.26
C GLY A 270 -14.14 8.79 7.51
N ALA A 271 -15.18 9.42 6.94
CA ALA A 271 -16.23 8.71 6.17
C ALA A 271 -15.83 8.54 4.69
N PHE A 272 -15.87 7.30 4.17
CA PHE A 272 -15.43 6.99 2.81
C PHE A 272 -16.60 6.88 1.82
N TYR A 273 -16.39 7.30 0.58
CA TYR A 273 -17.35 7.12 -0.51
C TYR A 273 -17.63 5.64 -0.77
N THR A 274 -18.88 5.19 -0.62
CA THR A 274 -19.31 3.82 -0.95
C THR A 274 -19.67 3.71 -2.44
N PRO A 275 -18.94 2.95 -3.26
CA PRO A 275 -19.21 2.83 -4.69
C PRO A 275 -20.55 2.16 -4.97
N LEU A 276 -21.27 2.62 -6.02
CA LEU A 276 -22.61 2.13 -6.35
C LEU A 276 -22.67 0.62 -6.59
N HIS A 277 -21.65 0.01 -7.21
CA HIS A 277 -21.62 -1.44 -7.43
C HIS A 277 -21.50 -2.24 -6.13
N VAL A 278 -20.91 -1.65 -5.07
CA VAL A 278 -20.86 -2.24 -3.73
C VAL A 278 -22.17 -1.98 -2.99
N VAL A 279 -22.78 -0.81 -3.19
CA VAL A 279 -24.13 -0.50 -2.66
C VAL A 279 -25.16 -1.50 -3.20
N ASP A 280 -25.11 -1.83 -4.49
CA ASP A 280 -25.99 -2.85 -5.08
C ASP A 280 -25.88 -4.18 -4.32
N LYS A 281 -24.66 -4.60 -3.99
CA LYS A 281 -24.41 -5.83 -3.21
C LYS A 281 -24.93 -5.73 -1.77
N ALA A 282 -24.81 -4.57 -1.13
CA ALA A 282 -25.39 -4.34 0.19
C ALA A 282 -26.92 -4.48 0.18
N TYR A 283 -27.60 -3.96 -0.86
CA TYR A 283 -29.06 -4.07 -1.00
C TYR A 283 -29.53 -5.47 -1.36
N ASP A 284 -28.77 -6.20 -2.18
CA ASP A 284 -28.98 -7.63 -2.43
C ASP A 284 -28.94 -8.40 -1.09
N GLN A 285 -27.90 -8.16 -0.28
CA GLN A 285 -27.70 -8.83 1.01
C GLN A 285 -28.79 -8.46 2.04
N LEU A 286 -29.20 -7.20 2.10
CA LEU A 286 -30.33 -6.76 2.94
C LEU A 286 -31.63 -7.45 2.54
N SER A 287 -31.88 -7.58 1.23
CA SER A 287 -33.10 -8.22 0.73
C SER A 287 -33.10 -9.72 1.00
N ALA A 288 -31.94 -10.38 0.93
CA ALA A 288 -31.78 -11.77 1.31
C ALA A 288 -31.99 -11.99 2.81
N SER A 289 -31.48 -11.09 3.65
CA SER A 289 -31.49 -11.26 5.12
C SER A 289 -32.78 -10.79 5.79
N LEU A 290 -33.42 -9.74 5.26
CA LEU A 290 -34.61 -9.10 5.86
C LEU A 290 -35.91 -9.37 5.08
N GLY A 291 -35.81 -10.00 3.91
CA GLY A 291 -36.94 -10.35 3.05
C GLY A 291 -37.39 -9.22 2.13
N LYS A 292 -38.16 -9.55 1.08
CA LYS A 292 -38.47 -8.66 -0.06
C LYS A 292 -39.13 -7.32 0.28
N ASN A 293 -39.81 -7.22 1.43
CA ASN A 293 -40.57 -6.03 1.82
C ASN A 293 -39.86 -5.13 2.85
N TRP A 294 -38.60 -5.42 3.18
CA TRP A 294 -37.88 -4.70 4.25
C TRP A 294 -37.88 -3.17 4.07
N GLN A 295 -37.77 -2.68 2.83
CA GLN A 295 -37.77 -1.23 2.53
C GLN A 295 -39.09 -0.52 2.86
N LYS A 296 -40.20 -1.27 2.97
CA LYS A 296 -41.50 -0.74 3.41
C LYS A 296 -41.67 -0.87 4.92
N GLU A 297 -41.20 -1.97 5.48
CA GLU A 297 -41.42 -2.33 6.89
C GLU A 297 -40.49 -1.60 7.85
N TYR A 298 -39.30 -1.24 7.40
CA TYR A 298 -38.28 -0.60 8.23
C TYR A 298 -38.28 0.91 8.04
N VAL A 299 -38.11 1.60 9.16
CA VAL A 299 -37.58 2.97 9.18
C VAL A 299 -36.06 2.86 9.12
N VAL A 300 -35.44 3.54 8.16
CA VAL A 300 -33.98 3.51 7.96
C VAL A 300 -33.36 4.78 8.52
N TRP A 301 -32.28 4.65 9.27
CA TRP A 301 -31.47 5.79 9.70
C TRP A 301 -30.00 5.54 9.39
N ASP A 302 -29.43 6.39 8.53
CA ASP A 302 -27.98 6.53 8.39
C ASP A 302 -27.54 7.77 9.17
N MET A 303 -26.79 7.57 10.26
CA MET A 303 -26.30 8.66 11.09
C MET A 303 -24.95 9.26 10.66
N CYS A 304 -24.38 8.78 9.56
CA CYS A 304 -23.10 9.22 9.01
C CYS A 304 -23.10 9.16 7.46
N CYS A 305 -24.20 9.58 6.85
CA CYS A 305 -24.49 9.34 5.43
C CYS A 305 -23.56 10.06 4.44
N GLY A 306 -22.79 11.06 4.90
CA GLY A 306 -22.07 11.98 4.03
C GLY A 306 -23.02 12.58 2.99
N VAL A 307 -22.73 12.37 1.71
CA VAL A 307 -23.57 12.81 0.59
C VAL A 307 -24.63 11.79 0.13
N GLY A 308 -24.83 10.71 0.89
CA GLY A 308 -26.00 9.84 0.74
C GLY A 308 -25.90 8.72 -0.30
N ASN A 309 -24.69 8.32 -0.70
CA ASN A 309 -24.49 7.32 -1.77
C ASN A 309 -25.01 5.93 -1.41
N LEU A 310 -25.00 5.57 -0.12
CA LEU A 310 -25.45 4.27 0.34
C LEU A 310 -26.98 4.13 0.21
N GLU A 311 -27.72 5.23 0.29
CA GLU A 311 -29.19 5.24 0.32
C GLU A 311 -29.81 5.38 -1.07
N VAL A 312 -29.05 5.75 -2.10
CA VAL A 312 -29.60 6.10 -3.43
C VAL A 312 -30.37 4.99 -4.13
N LYS A 313 -30.10 3.73 -3.76
CA LYS A 313 -30.78 2.55 -4.32
C LYS A 313 -32.08 2.21 -3.59
N HIS A 314 -32.39 2.90 -2.50
CA HIS A 314 -33.59 2.64 -1.73
C HIS A 314 -34.85 3.08 -2.49
N SER A 315 -35.81 2.17 -2.61
CA SER A 315 -37.05 2.40 -3.37
C SER A 315 -38.02 3.35 -2.66
N ASN A 316 -37.97 3.45 -1.33
CA ASN A 316 -38.87 4.29 -0.53
C ASN A 316 -38.11 5.32 0.33
N HIS A 317 -37.60 6.38 -0.30
CA HIS A 317 -36.87 7.42 0.40
C HIS A 317 -37.65 8.09 1.56
N ARG A 318 -38.99 8.01 1.59
CA ARG A 318 -39.81 8.59 2.68
C ARG A 318 -39.61 7.89 4.03
N ASN A 319 -39.08 6.66 4.03
CA ASN A 319 -38.76 5.91 5.24
C ASN A 319 -37.33 6.16 5.74
N ILE A 320 -36.58 7.06 5.10
CA ILE A 320 -35.15 7.25 5.37
C ILE A 320 -34.90 8.57 6.08
N TYR A 321 -34.12 8.47 7.14
CA TYR A 321 -33.50 9.58 7.85
C TYR A 321 -31.99 9.54 7.58
N MET A 322 -31.44 10.67 7.15
CA MET A 322 -30.05 10.79 6.74
C MET A 322 -29.44 11.96 7.50
N SER A 323 -28.42 11.67 8.31
CA SER A 323 -27.68 12.70 9.01
C SER A 323 -26.18 12.56 8.83
N THR A 324 -25.49 13.70 8.91
CA THR A 324 -24.05 13.82 8.75
C THR A 324 -23.55 14.97 9.62
N LEU A 325 -22.26 14.94 9.95
CA LEU A 325 -21.62 15.94 10.78
C LEU A 325 -21.60 17.32 10.10
N ASP A 326 -21.42 17.37 8.78
CA ASP A 326 -21.12 18.60 8.07
C ASP A 326 -22.35 19.12 7.28
N GLN A 327 -22.76 20.36 7.54
CA GLN A 327 -23.92 20.98 6.88
C GLN A 327 -23.75 21.05 5.34
N ALA A 328 -22.52 21.17 4.86
CA ALA A 328 -22.20 21.20 3.43
C ALA A 328 -22.66 19.94 2.69
N ASP A 329 -22.57 18.75 3.31
CA ASP A 329 -23.05 17.50 2.72
C ASP A 329 -24.58 17.51 2.55
N ILE A 330 -25.32 18.07 3.52
CA ILE A 330 -26.77 18.24 3.45
C ILE A 330 -27.15 19.15 2.28
N ASP A 331 -26.42 20.25 2.12
CA ASP A 331 -26.66 21.22 1.06
C ASP A 331 -26.35 20.62 -0.32
N VAL A 332 -25.28 19.83 -0.44
CA VAL A 332 -24.96 19.04 -1.65
C VAL A 332 -26.10 18.07 -1.97
N MET A 333 -26.58 17.29 -1.00
CA MET A 333 -27.71 16.38 -1.23
C MET A 333 -28.98 17.10 -1.68
N ARG A 334 -29.25 18.29 -1.12
CA ARG A 334 -30.40 19.13 -1.52
C ARG A 334 -30.25 19.64 -2.95
N ALA A 335 -29.08 20.17 -3.31
CA ALA A 335 -28.78 20.69 -4.63
C ALA A 335 -28.84 19.61 -5.71
N THR A 336 -28.27 18.44 -5.43
CA THR A 336 -28.22 17.29 -6.37
C THR A 336 -29.50 16.46 -6.38
N LYS A 337 -30.48 16.77 -5.52
CA LYS A 337 -31.72 15.99 -5.31
C LYS A 337 -31.47 14.52 -4.93
N THR A 338 -30.30 14.20 -4.39
CA THR A 338 -30.00 12.88 -3.84
C THR A 338 -30.97 12.55 -2.72
N CYS A 339 -31.62 11.38 -2.81
CA CYS A 339 -32.63 10.92 -1.87
C CYS A 339 -33.69 11.99 -1.55
N ALA A 340 -34.24 12.67 -2.57
CA ALA A 340 -35.03 13.90 -2.42
C ALA A 340 -36.19 13.82 -1.39
N ALA A 341 -36.83 12.65 -1.25
CA ALA A 341 -37.94 12.44 -0.32
C ALA A 341 -37.51 11.96 1.09
N ALA A 342 -36.21 11.80 1.34
CA ALA A 342 -35.66 11.49 2.65
C ALA A 342 -35.55 12.74 3.54
N VAL A 343 -35.63 12.52 4.84
CA VAL A 343 -35.41 13.58 5.84
C VAL A 343 -33.90 13.73 6.04
N ARG A 344 -33.35 14.88 5.65
CA ARG A 344 -31.90 15.16 5.65
C ARG A 344 -31.59 16.30 6.62
N PHE A 345 -30.71 16.06 7.60
CA PHE A 345 -30.41 17.02 8.67
C PHE A 345 -28.96 16.89 9.19
N GLN A 346 -28.35 18.01 9.59
CA GLN A 346 -27.03 18.00 10.21
C GLN A 346 -27.13 17.47 11.65
N TYR A 347 -26.25 16.55 12.03
CA TYR A 347 -26.22 15.97 13.37
C TYR A 347 -24.85 15.39 13.70
N ASP A 348 -24.28 15.77 14.84
CA ASP A 348 -23.05 15.15 15.35
C ASP A 348 -23.39 13.94 16.23
N TYR A 349 -23.48 12.76 15.61
CA TYR A 349 -23.91 11.55 16.30
C TYR A 349 -23.02 11.14 17.50
N LEU A 350 -21.78 11.62 17.63
CA LEU A 350 -20.93 11.22 18.76
C LEU A 350 -20.89 12.27 19.89
N ASN A 351 -21.52 13.43 19.69
CA ASN A 351 -21.50 14.55 20.65
C ASN A 351 -22.88 15.16 20.95
N ASP A 352 -23.76 15.29 19.95
CA ASP A 352 -25.09 15.87 20.13
C ASP A 352 -25.98 14.95 20.98
N ASP A 353 -26.83 15.55 21.83
CA ASP A 353 -27.83 14.89 22.69
C ASP A 353 -27.29 13.86 23.69
N ILE A 354 -26.00 13.94 24.04
CA ILE A 354 -25.39 13.14 25.11
C ILE A 354 -25.28 14.01 26.36
N ALA A 355 -26.07 13.70 27.38
CA ALA A 355 -26.03 14.34 28.69
C ALA A 355 -24.76 13.94 29.48
N ASP A 356 -24.42 14.70 30.52
CA ASP A 356 -23.19 14.46 31.32
C ASP A 356 -23.16 13.09 32.01
N ASN A 357 -24.34 12.54 32.33
CA ASN A 357 -24.49 11.18 32.86
C ASN A 357 -24.45 10.09 31.78
N GLY A 358 -24.36 10.48 30.50
CA GLY A 358 -24.32 9.59 29.35
C GLY A 358 -25.68 9.08 28.85
N GLU A 359 -26.79 9.62 29.36
CA GLU A 359 -28.12 9.41 28.81
C GLU A 359 -28.31 10.17 27.50
N ILE A 360 -29.16 9.64 26.62
CA ILE A 360 -29.50 10.27 25.35
C ILE A 360 -30.75 11.13 25.56
N ASP A 361 -30.60 12.44 25.41
CA ASP A 361 -31.67 13.43 25.55
C ASP A 361 -31.74 14.33 24.30
N TYR A 362 -32.72 14.03 23.44
CA TYR A 362 -32.96 14.75 22.20
C TYR A 362 -33.39 16.21 22.37
N THR A 363 -33.66 16.69 23.59
CA THR A 363 -34.02 18.09 23.84
C THR A 363 -32.82 19.02 23.91
N ILE A 364 -31.62 18.48 24.13
CA ILE A 364 -30.37 19.25 24.24
C ILE A 364 -30.07 20.01 22.96
N SER A 365 -30.05 19.32 21.81
CA SER A 365 -29.83 19.95 20.50
C SER A 365 -31.15 20.24 19.78
N ASN A 366 -32.19 19.44 20.04
CA ASN A 366 -33.47 19.44 19.31
C ASN A 366 -33.32 19.29 17.79
N LYS A 367 -32.19 18.72 17.31
CA LYS A 367 -31.90 18.52 15.88
C LYS A 367 -32.57 17.27 15.30
N ILE A 368 -32.83 16.25 16.12
CA ILE A 368 -33.47 15.00 15.66
C ILE A 368 -34.93 15.28 15.23
N PRO A 369 -35.33 14.89 14.01
CA PRO A 369 -36.69 15.09 13.52
C PRO A 369 -37.76 14.46 14.44
N ALA A 370 -38.84 15.19 14.70
CA ALA A 370 -39.93 14.71 15.57
C ALA A 370 -40.53 13.37 15.12
N THR A 371 -40.59 13.14 13.81
CA THR A 371 -41.08 11.88 13.24
C THR A 371 -40.15 10.70 13.53
N LEU A 372 -38.83 10.92 13.56
CA LEU A 372 -37.85 9.90 13.96
C LEU A 372 -37.95 9.61 15.45
N ARG A 373 -38.01 10.64 16.32
CA ARG A 373 -38.21 10.46 17.77
C ARG A 373 -39.45 9.64 18.07
N THR A 374 -40.55 9.93 17.37
CA THR A 374 -41.81 9.18 17.49
C THR A 374 -41.65 7.74 17.04
N ALA A 375 -40.94 7.48 15.93
CA ALA A 375 -40.69 6.12 15.45
C ALA A 375 -39.85 5.29 16.45
N ILE A 376 -38.84 5.90 17.07
CA ILE A 376 -38.00 5.28 18.10
C ILE A 376 -38.85 4.97 19.34
N ALA A 377 -39.58 5.96 19.87
CA ALA A 377 -40.41 5.79 21.06
C ALA A 377 -41.55 4.76 20.86
N ALA A 378 -42.11 4.68 19.64
CA ALA A 378 -43.12 3.70 19.29
C ALA A 378 -42.56 2.29 19.05
N GLY A 379 -41.24 2.08 19.15
CA GLY A 379 -40.62 0.78 18.93
C GLY A 379 -40.78 0.24 17.51
N LYS A 380 -40.83 1.12 16.50
CA LYS A 380 -40.91 0.68 15.10
C LYS A 380 -39.67 -0.14 14.72
N LYS A 381 -39.81 -1.00 13.69
CA LYS A 381 -38.66 -1.70 13.10
C LYS A 381 -37.68 -0.67 12.55
N LEU A 382 -36.51 -0.57 13.17
CA LEU A 382 -35.43 0.34 12.76
C LEU A 382 -34.29 -0.45 12.11
N LEU A 383 -33.83 0.03 10.95
CA LEU A 383 -32.59 -0.39 10.31
C LEU A 383 -31.60 0.76 10.40
N VAL A 384 -30.50 0.54 11.09
CA VAL A 384 -29.32 1.39 11.02
C VAL A 384 -28.49 0.90 9.84
N LEU A 385 -28.44 1.67 8.76
CA LEU A 385 -27.66 1.36 7.56
C LEU A 385 -26.54 2.41 7.45
N ILE A 386 -25.29 2.01 7.67
CA ILE A 386 -24.20 2.99 7.86
C ILE A 386 -22.87 2.56 7.23
N ASN A 387 -22.06 3.53 6.86
CA ASN A 387 -20.61 3.39 6.61
C ASN A 387 -19.85 4.34 7.54
N PRO A 388 -19.69 3.99 8.83
CA PRO A 388 -19.10 4.89 9.83
C PRO A 388 -17.62 5.15 9.55
N PRO A 389 -17.07 6.25 10.08
CA PRO A 389 -15.70 6.64 9.80
C PRO A 389 -14.65 5.65 10.33
N TYR A 390 -13.62 5.36 9.52
CA TYR A 390 -12.47 4.51 9.91
C TYR A 390 -11.35 5.38 10.49
N GLY A 391 -11.39 5.66 11.79
CA GLY A 391 -10.36 6.44 12.47
C GLY A 391 -10.34 6.23 13.98
N GLU A 392 -9.21 6.58 14.61
CA GLU A 392 -9.05 6.55 16.06
C GLU A 392 -9.06 7.99 16.65
N THR A 393 -9.82 8.24 17.71
CA THR A 393 -9.78 9.49 18.47
C THR A 393 -8.42 9.69 19.12
N GLY A 394 -7.86 10.90 19.04
CA GLY A 394 -6.53 11.23 19.56
C GLY A 394 -5.36 10.86 18.64
N ALA A 395 -5.61 10.15 17.52
CA ALA A 395 -4.67 10.10 16.41
C ALA A 395 -4.97 11.32 15.53
N GLY A 396 -4.02 12.27 15.42
CA GLY A 396 -4.15 13.38 14.49
C GLY A 396 -4.42 12.84 13.09
N ILE A 397 -5.58 13.17 12.50
CA ILE A 397 -5.90 12.77 11.14
C ILE A 397 -5.13 13.73 10.22
N GLY A 398 -3.86 13.42 9.96
CA GLY A 398 -2.98 14.15 9.05
C GLY A 398 -1.54 13.61 9.09
N GLN A 399 -1.00 13.21 7.93
CA GLN A 399 0.45 13.05 7.79
C GLN A 399 1.06 14.42 7.47
N GLY A 400 1.90 14.94 8.37
CA GLY A 400 2.64 16.19 8.16
C GLY A 400 2.93 16.90 9.49
N LYS A 401 3.92 17.81 9.51
CA LYS A 401 4.32 18.60 10.69
C LYS A 401 3.20 19.51 11.25
N ASN A 402 2.04 19.52 10.62
CA ASN A 402 0.81 20.08 11.15
C ASN A 402 0.03 18.96 11.85
N ASN A 403 0.44 18.62 13.09
CA ASN A 403 -0.47 17.98 14.02
C ASN A 403 -1.63 18.96 14.22
N LYS A 404 -2.69 18.85 13.39
CA LYS A 404 -3.96 19.50 13.68
C LYS A 404 -4.35 19.02 15.08
N ILE A 405 -4.48 19.99 15.99
CA ILE A 405 -4.99 19.78 17.34
C ILE A 405 -6.21 18.86 17.22
N GLY A 406 -6.20 17.79 18.00
CA GLY A 406 -6.83 16.52 17.68
C GLY A 406 -8.33 16.58 17.39
N VAL A 407 -8.84 15.50 16.81
CA VAL A 407 -10.23 15.12 17.06
C VAL A 407 -10.36 15.07 18.58
N GLU A 408 -11.03 16.06 19.16
CA GLU A 408 -11.30 16.12 20.59
C GLU A 408 -11.91 14.78 21.02
N ARG A 409 -11.61 14.32 22.24
CA ARG A 409 -12.29 13.13 22.79
C ARG A 409 -13.78 13.37 22.67
N THR A 410 -14.47 12.59 21.83
CA THR A 410 -15.92 12.71 21.68
C THR A 410 -16.59 12.51 23.05
N ARG A 411 -17.80 13.05 23.23
CA ARG A 411 -18.57 12.81 24.46
C ARG A 411 -18.77 11.31 24.65
N MET A 412 -19.04 10.56 23.57
CA MET A 412 -19.14 9.11 23.63
C MET A 412 -17.83 8.43 24.06
N ASN A 413 -16.67 8.83 23.54
CA ASN A 413 -15.38 8.28 23.95
C ASN A 413 -15.14 8.43 25.46
N THR A 414 -15.49 9.59 26.02
CA THR A 414 -15.32 9.89 27.45
C THR A 414 -16.12 8.96 28.35
N LEU A 415 -17.28 8.50 27.88
CA LEU A 415 -18.17 7.58 28.60
C LEU A 415 -17.79 6.10 28.43
N MET A 416 -16.97 5.77 27.42
CA MET A 416 -16.52 4.41 27.10
C MET A 416 -15.34 3.96 27.97
N THR A 417 -15.57 3.88 29.28
CA THR A 417 -14.54 3.54 30.27
C THR A 417 -14.28 2.03 30.39
N LYS A 418 -15.17 1.17 29.88
CA LYS A 418 -15.11 -0.29 30.06
C LYS A 418 -14.61 -1.03 28.82
N GLU A 419 -14.59 -0.38 27.67
CA GLU A 419 -14.35 -0.96 26.35
C GLU A 419 -12.85 -1.05 26.00
N GLY A 420 -11.97 -0.50 26.85
CA GLY A 420 -10.52 -0.60 26.69
C GLY A 420 -10.02 0.14 25.44
N TYR A 421 -9.15 -0.49 24.65
CA TYR A 421 -8.60 0.15 23.45
C TYR A 421 -9.67 0.45 22.40
N ALA A 422 -10.73 -0.36 22.34
CA ALA A 422 -11.81 -0.20 21.37
C ALA A 422 -12.53 1.15 21.49
N SER A 423 -12.48 1.82 22.65
CA SER A 423 -13.07 3.15 22.82
C SER A 423 -12.44 4.22 21.94
N LYS A 424 -11.21 4.01 21.47
CA LYS A 424 -10.55 4.94 20.56
C LYS A 424 -11.13 4.90 19.16
N GLU A 425 -11.74 3.80 18.74
CA GLU A 425 -12.18 3.60 17.35
C GLU A 425 -13.55 4.24 17.13
N LEU A 426 -13.65 5.20 16.20
CA LEU A 426 -14.86 5.98 15.97
C LEU A 426 -16.07 5.09 15.66
N PHE A 427 -15.92 4.10 14.79
CA PHE A 427 -17.02 3.19 14.46
C PHE A 427 -17.51 2.41 15.70
N VAL A 428 -16.66 2.11 16.68
CA VAL A 428 -17.07 1.45 17.94
C VAL A 428 -17.87 2.41 18.81
N GLN A 429 -17.52 3.70 18.80
CA GLN A 429 -18.29 4.73 19.49
C GLN A 429 -19.71 4.84 18.90
N PHE A 430 -19.85 4.76 17.58
CA PHE A 430 -21.17 4.63 16.92
C PHE A 430 -21.92 3.40 17.44
N LEU A 431 -21.30 2.22 17.40
CA LEU A 431 -21.92 0.98 17.89
C LEU A 431 -22.34 1.06 19.35
N THR A 432 -21.55 1.74 20.18
CA THR A 432 -21.82 1.89 21.61
C THR A 432 -23.00 2.83 21.84
N ARG A 433 -23.07 3.95 21.12
CA ARG A 433 -24.24 4.84 21.17
C ARG A 433 -25.50 4.14 20.66
N ILE A 434 -25.43 3.48 19.50
CA ILE A 434 -26.55 2.69 18.93
C ILE A 434 -27.04 1.66 19.94
N SER A 435 -26.14 1.01 20.67
CA SER A 435 -26.51 0.00 21.66
C SER A 435 -27.30 0.57 22.85
N LYS A 436 -27.06 1.84 23.21
CA LYS A 436 -27.82 2.54 24.24
C LYS A 436 -29.12 3.14 23.71
N GLU A 437 -29.05 3.79 22.55
CA GLU A 437 -30.14 4.57 21.95
C GLU A 437 -31.17 3.68 21.26
N LEU A 438 -30.72 2.64 20.57
CA LEU A 438 -31.50 1.75 19.70
C LEU A 438 -31.24 0.27 20.01
N PRO A 439 -31.52 -0.19 21.25
CA PRO A 439 -31.06 -1.49 21.77
C PRO A 439 -31.56 -2.72 21.01
N ASN A 440 -32.62 -2.58 20.19
CA ASN A 440 -33.28 -3.66 19.45
C ASN A 440 -33.27 -3.47 17.91
N ALA A 441 -32.46 -2.53 17.40
CA ALA A 441 -32.36 -2.25 15.97
C ALA A 441 -31.83 -3.43 15.15
N THR A 442 -32.07 -3.39 13.85
CA THR A 442 -31.24 -4.13 12.89
C THR A 442 -30.11 -3.19 12.47
N LEU A 443 -28.88 -3.67 12.48
CA LEU A 443 -27.69 -2.92 12.12
C LEU A 443 -27.07 -3.55 10.88
N ALA A 444 -26.94 -2.79 9.80
CA ALA A 444 -26.18 -3.17 8.62
C ALA A 444 -25.07 -2.14 8.43
N MET A 445 -23.82 -2.55 8.58
CA MET A 445 -22.69 -1.63 8.56
C MET A 445 -21.57 -2.08 7.65
N PHE A 446 -20.96 -1.12 6.95
CA PHE A 446 -19.60 -1.26 6.46
C PHE A 446 -18.60 -1.06 7.62
N GLY A 447 -17.54 -1.87 7.66
CA GLY A 447 -16.66 -1.95 8.81
C GLY A 447 -15.34 -2.64 8.51
N THR A 448 -14.28 -2.26 9.21
CA THR A 448 -13.14 -3.18 9.35
C THR A 448 -13.55 -4.37 10.23
N MET A 449 -12.98 -5.54 10.00
CA MET A 449 -13.30 -6.75 10.77
C MET A 449 -12.76 -6.72 12.22
N LYS A 450 -12.17 -5.60 12.68
CA LYS A 450 -11.54 -5.50 14.01
C LYS A 450 -12.48 -5.83 15.16
N TYR A 451 -13.73 -5.35 15.12
CA TYR A 451 -14.68 -5.61 16.20
C TYR A 451 -15.11 -7.08 16.29
N VAL A 452 -15.00 -7.82 15.20
CA VAL A 452 -15.33 -9.24 15.12
C VAL A 452 -14.27 -10.08 15.83
N ASN A 453 -12.98 -9.93 15.49
CA ASN A 453 -11.95 -10.88 15.94
C ASN A 453 -10.66 -10.27 16.51
N SER A 454 -10.52 -8.94 16.56
CA SER A 454 -9.29 -8.34 17.10
C SER A 454 -9.19 -8.54 18.62
N PRO A 455 -7.99 -8.87 19.16
CA PRO A 455 -7.74 -9.01 20.60
C PRO A 455 -8.13 -7.77 21.42
N ASN A 456 -7.85 -6.58 20.87
CA ASN A 456 -8.09 -5.29 21.52
C ASN A 456 -9.58 -4.97 21.74
N PHE A 457 -10.48 -5.75 21.13
CA PHE A 457 -11.93 -5.55 21.14
C PHE A 457 -12.66 -6.60 21.99
N GLU A 458 -11.94 -7.49 22.70
CA GLU A 458 -12.54 -8.51 23.58
C GLU A 458 -13.47 -7.89 24.63
N LYS A 459 -13.05 -6.79 25.28
CA LYS A 459 -13.89 -6.07 26.26
C LYS A 459 -15.14 -5.45 25.64
N PHE A 460 -15.05 -4.95 24.40
CA PHE A 460 -16.21 -4.43 23.68
C PHE A 460 -17.21 -5.55 23.35
N ARG A 461 -16.73 -6.68 22.80
CA ARG A 461 -17.57 -7.86 22.55
C ARG A 461 -18.17 -8.44 23.84
N GLY A 462 -17.49 -8.27 24.97
CA GLY A 462 -18.01 -8.60 26.29
C GLY A 462 -19.20 -7.73 26.75
N HIS A 463 -19.50 -6.61 26.09
CA HIS A 463 -20.63 -5.73 26.41
C HIS A 463 -21.67 -5.63 25.29
N TRP A 464 -21.25 -5.76 24.03
CA TRP A 464 -22.10 -5.67 22.84
C TRP A 464 -22.74 -7.01 22.47
N ASN A 465 -24.07 -7.04 22.35
CA ASN A 465 -24.81 -8.26 22.01
C ASN A 465 -25.62 -8.12 20.71
N ALA A 466 -25.35 -8.98 19.74
CA ALA A 466 -26.11 -9.03 18.50
C ALA A 466 -26.04 -10.41 17.83
N GLU A 467 -27.12 -10.80 17.16
CA GLU A 467 -27.20 -11.99 16.32
C GLU A 467 -26.72 -11.65 14.90
N TYR A 468 -25.84 -12.46 14.33
CA TYR A 468 -25.36 -12.29 12.96
C TYR A 468 -26.40 -12.80 11.95
N LEU A 469 -26.78 -11.96 10.98
CA LEU A 469 -27.79 -12.29 9.97
C LEU A 469 -27.22 -12.57 8.57
N GLY A 470 -25.95 -12.21 8.33
CA GLY A 470 -25.29 -12.38 7.02
C GLY A 470 -24.46 -11.17 6.61
N GLY A 471 -23.72 -11.31 5.51
CA GLY A 471 -22.83 -10.26 5.04
C GLY A 471 -21.79 -10.74 4.02
N PHE A 472 -21.01 -9.78 3.52
CA PHE A 472 -19.88 -10.04 2.63
C PHE A 472 -18.67 -9.20 3.05
N VAL A 473 -17.48 -9.58 2.57
CA VAL A 473 -16.30 -8.74 2.58
C VAL A 473 -15.93 -8.35 1.15
N VAL A 474 -15.56 -7.10 0.96
CA VAL A 474 -15.08 -6.57 -0.32
C VAL A 474 -13.68 -6.01 -0.12
N HIS A 475 -12.86 -6.09 -1.16
CA HIS A 475 -11.52 -5.52 -1.11
C HIS A 475 -11.57 -4.01 -0.87
N SER A 476 -10.79 -3.50 0.09
CA SER A 476 -10.66 -2.07 0.43
C SER A 476 -10.51 -1.13 -0.76
N LYS A 477 -9.77 -1.54 -1.80
CA LYS A 477 -9.54 -0.79 -3.04
C LYS A 477 -10.77 -0.70 -3.96
N ALA A 478 -11.92 -1.23 -3.55
CA ALA A 478 -13.20 -0.87 -4.14
C ALA A 478 -13.56 0.58 -3.80
N PHE A 479 -13.16 1.08 -2.62
CA PHE A 479 -13.49 2.41 -2.12
C PHE A 479 -12.40 3.42 -2.51
N ASP A 480 -12.82 4.58 -3.00
CA ASP A 480 -11.91 5.65 -3.40
C ASP A 480 -11.15 6.22 -2.20
N GLY A 481 -9.88 6.58 -2.41
CA GLY A 481 -9.01 7.18 -1.38
C GLY A 481 -8.35 6.19 -0.41
N ILE A 482 -8.69 4.90 -0.43
CA ILE A 482 -8.08 3.90 0.46
C ILE A 482 -6.81 3.31 -0.18
N LYS A 483 -5.63 3.66 0.37
CA LYS A 483 -4.33 3.09 -0.05
C LYS A 483 -4.06 1.69 0.52
N GLY A 484 -4.70 1.33 1.64
CA GLY A 484 -4.46 0.07 2.35
C GLY A 484 -5.05 -1.16 1.64
N ASP A 485 -4.51 -2.32 1.98
CA ASP A 485 -4.86 -3.62 1.38
C ASP A 485 -5.49 -4.54 2.44
N PHE A 486 -6.81 -4.48 2.60
CA PHE A 486 -7.54 -5.17 3.67
C PHE A 486 -9.02 -5.41 3.29
N PRO A 487 -9.79 -6.22 4.03
CA PRO A 487 -11.20 -6.46 3.75
C PRO A 487 -12.06 -5.42 4.48
N ILE A 488 -13.04 -4.88 3.77
CA ILE A 488 -14.13 -4.10 4.35
C ILE A 488 -15.36 -4.99 4.35
N GLY A 489 -15.90 -5.28 5.54
CA GLY A 489 -17.08 -6.10 5.70
C GLY A 489 -18.34 -5.26 5.66
N PHE A 490 -19.36 -5.70 4.92
CA PHE A 490 -20.74 -5.29 5.09
C PHE A 490 -21.47 -6.39 5.86
N LEU A 491 -21.71 -6.17 7.15
CA LEU A 491 -22.29 -7.17 8.04
C LEU A 491 -23.64 -6.70 8.58
N ILE A 492 -24.61 -7.62 8.64
CA ILE A 492 -25.95 -7.40 9.14
C ILE A 492 -26.12 -8.12 10.48
N TRP A 493 -26.64 -7.39 11.46
CA TRP A 493 -26.80 -7.82 12.84
C TRP A 493 -28.19 -7.48 13.35
N LYS A 494 -28.80 -8.39 14.11
CA LYS A 494 -29.98 -8.09 14.93
C LYS A 494 -29.53 -7.79 16.36
N THR A 495 -29.62 -6.54 16.80
CA THR A 495 -29.21 -6.17 18.16
C THR A 495 -30.31 -6.52 19.17
N ASN A 496 -29.87 -6.89 20.37
CA ASN A 496 -30.71 -6.99 21.55
C ASN A 496 -29.83 -6.76 22.77
N GLN A 497 -29.71 -5.50 23.21
CA GLN A 497 -28.75 -5.12 24.26
C GLN A 497 -29.28 -5.34 25.68
N HIS A 498 -30.58 -5.59 25.83
CA HIS A 498 -31.22 -5.83 27.14
C HIS A 498 -31.36 -7.31 27.49
N THR A 499 -31.03 -8.22 26.58
CA THR A 499 -31.09 -9.66 26.86
C THR A 499 -30.14 -10.09 27.97
N THR A 500 -30.60 -11.01 28.81
CA THR A 500 -29.76 -11.72 29.78
C THR A 500 -29.02 -12.89 29.13
N SER A 501 -29.62 -13.53 28.13
CA SER A 501 -29.01 -14.59 27.33
C SER A 501 -28.25 -13.99 26.16
N ARG A 502 -26.93 -13.91 26.31
CA ARG A 502 -26.04 -13.31 25.30
C ARG A 502 -25.67 -14.30 24.20
N MET A 503 -25.46 -13.77 23.01
CA MET A 503 -24.99 -14.48 21.82
C MET A 503 -23.58 -13.99 21.48
N PRO A 504 -22.53 -14.63 22.01
CA PRO A 504 -21.16 -14.22 21.71
C PRO A 504 -20.85 -14.48 20.22
N ILE A 505 -20.07 -13.58 19.62
CA ILE A 505 -19.50 -13.82 18.30
C ILE A 505 -18.49 -14.96 18.43
N VAL A 506 -18.79 -16.14 17.89
CA VAL A 506 -17.86 -17.29 17.86
C VAL A 506 -17.16 -17.32 16.51
N ASP A 507 -17.96 -17.29 15.45
CA ASP A 507 -17.50 -17.21 14.09
C ASP A 507 -18.57 -16.56 13.20
N LEU A 508 -18.17 -16.17 11.99
CA LEU A 508 -19.09 -15.71 10.95
C LEU A 508 -18.57 -16.09 9.56
N ALA A 509 -19.48 -16.54 8.70
CA ALA A 509 -19.22 -16.85 7.31
C ALA A 509 -19.68 -15.69 6.42
N VAL A 510 -18.82 -15.26 5.49
CA VAL A 510 -19.09 -14.15 4.57
C VAL A 510 -18.77 -14.55 3.14
N GLU A 511 -19.50 -13.97 2.19
CA GLU A 511 -19.09 -13.95 0.79
C GLU A 511 -17.88 -13.05 0.59
N VAL A 512 -17.03 -13.36 -0.39
CA VAL A 512 -15.83 -12.58 -0.71
C VAL A 512 -16.03 -11.95 -2.09
N LEU A 513 -15.99 -10.63 -2.14
CA LEU A 513 -16.11 -9.83 -3.35
C LEU A 513 -14.76 -9.21 -3.74
N ASP A 514 -14.47 -9.20 -5.03
CA ASP A 514 -13.35 -8.44 -5.58
C ASP A 514 -13.64 -6.92 -5.60
N LYS A 515 -12.67 -6.11 -6.04
CA LYS A 515 -12.84 -4.64 -6.10
C LYS A 515 -13.96 -4.17 -7.05
N ARG A 516 -14.42 -5.01 -7.97
CA ARG A 516 -15.52 -4.75 -8.91
C ARG A 516 -16.87 -5.25 -8.38
N GLY A 517 -16.92 -5.78 -7.15
CA GLY A 517 -18.14 -6.33 -6.55
C GLY A 517 -18.52 -7.72 -7.08
N GLN A 518 -17.60 -8.42 -7.74
CA GLN A 518 -17.83 -9.78 -8.22
C GLN A 518 -17.47 -10.78 -7.13
N GLN A 519 -18.34 -11.78 -6.90
CA GLN A 519 -18.07 -12.83 -5.93
C GLN A 519 -16.95 -13.74 -6.43
N ILE A 520 -15.92 -13.91 -5.60
CA ILE A 520 -14.72 -14.71 -5.89
C ILE A 520 -14.49 -15.83 -4.87
N GLY A 521 -15.33 -15.94 -3.84
CA GLY A 521 -15.25 -17.01 -2.85
C GLY A 521 -16.09 -16.76 -1.61
N ALA A 522 -15.76 -17.50 -0.55
CA ALA A 522 -16.30 -17.34 0.79
C ALA A 522 -15.16 -17.40 1.81
N LYS A 523 -15.40 -16.85 3.01
CA LYS A 523 -14.46 -16.89 4.12
C LYS A 523 -15.20 -17.02 5.44
N LYS A 524 -14.60 -17.76 6.38
CA LYS A 524 -14.99 -17.73 7.78
C LYS A 524 -14.02 -16.89 8.64
N TYR A 525 -14.56 -16.03 9.49
CA TYR A 525 -13.82 -15.32 10.54
C TYR A 525 -14.12 -15.95 11.88
N TYR A 526 -13.11 -16.11 12.73
CA TYR A 526 -13.23 -16.73 14.05
C TYR A 526 -12.83 -15.75 15.13
N ASN A 527 -13.54 -15.77 16.26
CA ASN A 527 -13.23 -15.01 17.46
C ASN A 527 -12.83 -15.97 18.59
N PHE A 528 -11.68 -15.72 19.19
CA PHE A 528 -11.12 -16.51 20.29
C PHE A 528 -10.79 -15.61 21.48
N PRO A 529 -10.79 -16.15 22.70
CA PRO A 529 -10.32 -15.42 23.87
C PRO A 529 -8.82 -15.11 23.76
N ASN A 530 -8.40 -14.01 24.39
CA ASN A 530 -7.02 -13.54 24.37
C ASN A 530 -6.01 -14.59 24.87
N SER A 531 -6.43 -15.47 25.78
CA SER A 531 -5.60 -16.56 26.32
C SER A 531 -5.27 -17.65 25.29
N ALA A 532 -6.00 -17.75 24.18
CA ALA A 532 -5.75 -18.72 23.11
C ALA A 532 -4.73 -18.23 22.07
N PHE A 533 -4.40 -16.93 22.07
CA PHE A 533 -3.54 -16.34 21.05
C PHE A 533 -2.06 -16.69 21.23
N LEU A 534 -1.34 -16.71 20.11
CA LEU A 534 0.07 -17.10 20.05
C LEU A 534 0.98 -16.13 20.84
N ASN A 535 0.65 -14.83 20.87
CA ASN A 535 1.40 -13.84 21.65
C ASN A 535 1.33 -14.05 23.17
N ALA A 536 0.41 -14.88 23.66
CA ALA A 536 0.31 -15.28 25.06
C ALA A 536 1.01 -16.63 25.36
N TRP A 537 1.56 -17.30 24.34
CA TRP A 537 2.10 -18.67 24.47
C TRP A 537 3.45 -18.74 25.21
N ILE A 538 4.27 -17.69 25.08
CA ILE A 538 5.61 -17.64 25.67
C ILE A 538 5.59 -16.73 26.89
N ASN A 539 5.97 -17.28 28.04
CA ASN A 539 6.21 -16.47 29.23
C ASN A 539 7.42 -15.55 29.00
N LYS A 540 7.21 -14.24 29.19
CA LYS A 540 8.28 -13.25 28.99
C LYS A 540 9.36 -13.41 30.06
N PRO A 541 10.65 -13.55 29.69
CA PRO A 541 11.73 -13.56 30.66
C PRO A 541 11.77 -12.27 31.48
N LYS A 542 12.20 -12.39 32.74
CA LYS A 542 12.33 -11.24 33.64
C LYS A 542 13.50 -10.37 33.18
N THR A 543 13.27 -9.06 33.13
CA THR A 543 14.32 -8.09 32.81
C THR A 543 15.17 -7.79 34.04
N ASN A 544 16.46 -7.53 33.83
CA ASN A 544 17.39 -7.07 34.86
C ASN A 544 17.40 -5.52 34.94
N LYS A 545 18.40 -4.95 35.63
CA LYS A 545 18.58 -3.49 35.80
C LYS A 545 19.58 -2.86 34.82
N VAL A 546 20.18 -3.65 33.92
CA VAL A 546 21.19 -3.19 32.97
C VAL A 546 20.48 -2.61 31.75
N ILE A 547 20.89 -1.43 31.28
CA ILE A 547 20.31 -0.82 30.06
C ILE A 547 20.60 -1.71 28.85
N ALA A 548 19.62 -1.88 27.95
CA ALA A 548 19.78 -2.58 26.68
C ALA A 548 19.97 -1.59 25.52
N LEU A 549 20.72 -1.99 24.49
CA LEU A 549 20.92 -1.21 23.28
C LEU A 549 19.65 -1.24 22.40
N PRO A 550 18.96 -0.12 22.18
CA PRO A 550 17.71 -0.10 21.43
C PRO A 550 17.98 -0.11 19.92
N LEU A 551 17.72 -1.24 19.27
CA LEU A 551 17.92 -1.44 17.84
C LEU A 551 16.65 -1.11 17.04
N SER A 552 16.83 -0.66 15.80
CA SER A 552 15.79 -0.57 14.77
C SER A 552 16.13 -1.39 13.51
N ASN A 553 17.34 -1.95 13.45
CA ASN A 553 17.79 -2.91 12.46
C ASN A 553 18.99 -3.68 13.07
N SER A 554 19.64 -4.54 12.29
CA SER A 554 20.69 -5.46 12.73
C SER A 554 21.82 -4.81 13.54
N VAL A 555 22.33 -3.65 13.09
CA VAL A 555 23.38 -2.88 13.77
C VAL A 555 23.00 -1.40 13.95
N THR A 556 21.76 -1.04 13.63
CA THR A 556 21.29 0.35 13.63
C THR A 556 20.49 0.63 14.89
N VAL A 557 20.91 1.67 15.63
CA VAL A 557 20.20 2.16 16.81
C VAL A 557 18.90 2.84 16.41
N SER A 558 17.85 2.71 17.21
CA SER A 558 16.56 3.33 16.93
C SER A 558 16.63 4.86 17.02
N LYS A 559 15.97 5.53 16.07
CA LYS A 559 15.85 7.01 16.04
C LYS A 559 14.94 7.55 17.15
N ASN A 560 14.03 6.74 17.67
CA ASN A 560 13.17 7.08 18.80
C ASN A 560 13.27 5.99 19.89
N PRO A 561 14.44 5.91 20.55
CA PRO A 561 14.75 4.82 21.46
C PRO A 561 13.90 4.91 22.73
N ARG A 562 13.28 3.79 23.12
CA ARG A 562 12.68 3.65 24.45
C ARG A 562 13.73 3.10 25.40
N MET A 563 14.01 3.79 26.50
CA MET A 563 14.92 3.30 27.53
C MET A 563 14.33 2.06 28.20
N LYS A 564 14.93 0.91 27.94
CA LYS A 564 14.53 -0.40 28.48
C LYS A 564 15.76 -1.14 28.99
N THR A 565 15.53 -2.10 29.87
CA THR A 565 16.58 -2.93 30.46
C THR A 565 16.68 -4.29 29.78
N SER A 566 17.84 -4.92 29.95
CA SER A 566 18.23 -6.22 29.39
C SER A 566 17.63 -7.38 30.19
N CYS A 567 18.04 -8.61 29.85
CA CYS A 567 17.71 -9.85 30.54
C CYS A 567 18.98 -10.68 30.73
N ASP A 568 19.08 -11.37 31.87
CA ASP A 568 20.23 -12.24 32.14
C ASP A 568 20.21 -13.46 31.21
N ASN A 569 21.39 -13.92 30.78
CA ASN A 569 21.55 -15.06 29.86
C ASN A 569 20.80 -14.92 28.52
N MET A 570 20.44 -13.69 28.12
CA MET A 570 19.81 -13.48 26.82
C MET A 570 20.81 -13.82 25.69
N ILE A 571 20.31 -14.51 24.68
CA ILE A 571 21.05 -14.77 23.42
C ILE A 571 20.55 -13.91 22.27
N GLY A 572 19.37 -13.29 22.42
CA GLY A 572 18.83 -12.31 21.50
C GLY A 572 17.49 -11.73 21.97
N TYR A 573 16.75 -11.11 21.05
CA TYR A 573 15.42 -10.56 21.29
C TYR A 573 14.50 -10.88 20.11
N LEU A 574 13.31 -11.42 20.39
CA LEU A 574 12.24 -11.58 19.42
C LEU A 574 11.35 -10.34 19.45
N TYR A 575 11.29 -9.60 18.36
CA TYR A 575 10.22 -8.66 18.09
C TYR A 575 9.11 -9.39 17.35
N ALA A 576 7.92 -9.38 17.93
CA ALA A 576 6.70 -9.92 17.34
C ALA A 576 5.56 -9.04 17.87
N SER A 577 5.06 -8.12 17.04
CA SER A 577 4.06 -7.12 17.45
C SER A 577 2.65 -7.75 17.55
N ASN A 578 1.61 -7.05 17.08
CA ASN A 578 0.23 -7.50 16.99
C ASN A 578 0.12 -8.94 16.45
N ASN A 579 -0.87 -9.67 16.96
CA ASN A 579 -1.03 -11.11 16.78
C ASN A 579 -1.73 -11.49 15.46
N ASP A 580 -1.72 -10.60 14.47
CA ASP A 580 -2.43 -10.77 13.21
C ASP A 580 -1.48 -10.82 12.01
N LEU A 581 -1.98 -11.34 10.89
CA LEU A 581 -1.21 -11.45 9.65
C LEU A 581 -0.83 -10.10 9.03
N GLN A 582 -1.64 -9.05 9.21
CA GLN A 582 -1.34 -7.70 8.71
C GLN A 582 0.03 -7.23 9.20
N HIS A 583 0.33 -7.42 10.48
CA HIS A 583 1.58 -6.97 11.08
C HIS A 583 2.69 -8.03 10.99
N ALA A 584 2.36 -9.31 10.94
CA ALA A 584 3.32 -10.40 11.12
C ALA A 584 4.48 -10.41 10.10
N ALA A 585 4.23 -10.07 8.83
CA ALA A 585 5.26 -10.11 7.80
C ALA A 585 6.38 -9.04 7.98
N ILE A 586 6.03 -7.88 8.52
CA ILE A 586 6.95 -6.73 8.66
C ILE A 586 7.40 -6.49 10.10
N GLU A 587 6.59 -6.88 11.08
CA GLU A 587 6.82 -6.64 12.50
C GLU A 587 7.12 -7.94 13.28
N THR A 588 7.82 -8.86 12.62
CA THR A 588 8.41 -10.05 13.24
C THR A 588 9.89 -10.16 12.86
N CYS A 589 10.80 -9.98 13.80
CA CYS A 589 12.25 -10.13 13.60
C CYS A 589 12.96 -10.65 14.86
N ILE A 590 14.19 -11.15 14.72
CA ILE A 590 15.09 -11.39 15.86
C ILE A 590 16.33 -10.51 15.75
N THR A 591 16.83 -9.99 16.88
CA THR A 591 17.99 -9.09 16.96
C THR A 591 18.91 -9.46 18.13
N SER A 592 20.18 -9.03 18.09
CA SER A 592 21.13 -9.28 19.19
C SER A 592 20.89 -8.44 20.44
N SER A 593 20.01 -7.44 20.39
CA SER A 593 19.54 -6.67 21.54
C SER A 593 18.09 -6.22 21.30
N ILE A 594 17.52 -5.46 22.23
CA ILE A 594 16.10 -5.10 22.18
C ILE A 594 15.74 -4.31 20.92
N TYR A 595 14.70 -4.75 20.21
CA TYR A 595 14.16 -4.02 19.06
C TYR A 595 13.11 -2.99 19.52
N THR A 596 13.20 -1.77 18.99
CA THR A 596 12.32 -0.64 19.31
C THR A 596 11.75 -0.03 18.04
N GLY A 597 10.75 -0.71 17.47
CA GLY A 597 9.89 -0.23 16.39
C GLY A 597 8.41 -0.47 16.69
N GLY A 598 7.52 0.32 16.09
CA GLY A 598 6.06 0.15 16.16
C GLY A 598 5.40 0.31 17.54
N ASN A 599 4.13 -0.09 17.61
CA ASN A 599 3.35 -0.17 18.86
C ASN A 599 3.73 -1.44 19.65
N GLY A 600 4.96 -1.46 20.18
CA GLY A 600 5.45 -2.32 21.29
C GLY A 600 5.03 -3.80 21.32
N GLY A 601 5.99 -4.70 21.15
CA GLY A 601 5.84 -6.15 21.37
C GLY A 601 7.19 -6.85 21.50
N GLY A 602 7.19 -8.14 21.83
CA GLY A 602 8.41 -8.96 21.91
C GLY A 602 8.83 -9.43 23.29
N LEU A 603 9.92 -10.21 23.31
CA LEU A 603 10.51 -10.85 24.48
C LEU A 603 12.00 -11.18 24.24
N TYR A 604 12.77 -11.26 25.32
CA TYR A 604 14.16 -11.73 25.26
C TYR A 604 14.22 -13.24 24.99
N ILE A 605 15.20 -13.65 24.20
CA ILE A 605 15.43 -15.05 23.83
C ILE A 605 16.45 -15.62 24.80
N THR A 606 16.14 -16.76 25.39
CA THR A 606 17.03 -17.57 26.23
C THR A 606 17.09 -18.99 25.64
N GLU A 607 18.02 -19.82 26.11
CA GLU A 607 18.08 -21.23 25.70
C GLU A 607 16.75 -21.96 25.91
N GLU A 608 16.10 -21.73 27.05
CA GLU A 608 14.85 -22.39 27.45
C GLU A 608 13.67 -22.08 26.48
N ASN A 609 13.60 -20.85 25.97
CA ASN A 609 12.47 -20.41 25.12
C ASN A 609 12.79 -20.39 23.62
N LEU A 610 14.03 -20.69 23.22
CA LEU A 610 14.49 -20.60 21.83
C LEU A 610 13.64 -21.44 20.87
N TRP A 611 13.24 -22.65 21.28
CA TRP A 611 12.38 -23.50 20.43
C TRP A 611 11.00 -22.87 20.20
N GLN A 612 10.38 -22.25 21.21
CA GLN A 612 9.10 -21.55 21.06
C GLN A 612 9.26 -20.30 20.20
N VAL A 613 10.34 -19.54 20.41
CA VAL A 613 10.68 -18.37 19.60
C VAL A 613 10.83 -18.75 18.14
N SER A 614 11.50 -19.86 17.86
CA SER A 614 11.70 -20.39 16.50
C SER A 614 10.37 -20.70 15.81
N VAL A 615 9.46 -21.34 16.54
CA VAL A 615 8.10 -21.62 16.07
C VAL A 615 7.33 -20.31 15.83
N VAL A 616 7.24 -19.42 16.83
CA VAL A 616 6.51 -18.13 16.73
C VAL A 616 7.02 -17.29 15.55
N PHE A 617 8.34 -17.19 15.39
CA PHE A 617 8.95 -16.47 14.29
C PHE A 617 8.56 -17.08 12.93
N THR A 618 8.63 -18.41 12.83
CA THR A 618 8.38 -19.13 11.58
C THR A 618 6.90 -19.04 11.18
N VAL A 619 5.97 -19.40 12.07
CA VAL A 619 4.53 -19.39 11.77
C VAL A 619 4.02 -18.00 11.38
N ARG A 620 4.55 -16.95 12.03
CA ARG A 620 4.21 -15.55 11.72
C ARG A 620 4.72 -15.08 10.35
N ARG A 621 5.74 -15.72 9.77
CA ARG A 621 6.43 -15.22 8.57
C ARG A 621 6.34 -16.13 7.35
N VAL A 622 6.09 -17.43 7.55
CA VAL A 622 6.00 -18.43 6.49
C VAL A 622 4.71 -18.27 5.68
N VAL A 623 3.60 -17.90 6.33
CA VAL A 623 2.36 -17.51 5.68
C VAL A 623 2.44 -16.03 5.31
N LYS A 624 2.12 -15.70 4.05
CA LYS A 624 2.10 -14.31 3.58
C LYS A 624 0.72 -13.69 3.76
N PRO A 625 0.65 -12.44 4.25
CA PRO A 625 -0.61 -11.72 4.29
C PRO A 625 -1.12 -11.48 2.87
N THR A 626 -2.43 -11.54 2.76
CA THR A 626 -3.26 -11.16 1.63
C THR A 626 -4.26 -10.15 2.18
N TRP A 627 -4.89 -9.37 1.30
CA TRP A 627 -5.97 -8.47 1.73
C TRP A 627 -7.10 -9.20 2.48
N LEU A 628 -7.28 -10.51 2.29
CA LEU A 628 -8.39 -11.28 2.86
C LEU A 628 -8.08 -11.91 4.22
N ASN A 629 -6.81 -12.24 4.51
CA ASN A 629 -6.38 -12.89 5.76
C ASN A 629 -5.64 -11.95 6.71
N ASP A 630 -5.50 -10.67 6.38
CA ASP A 630 -4.76 -9.70 7.18
C ASP A 630 -5.27 -9.56 8.64
N ARG A 631 -6.53 -9.92 8.91
CA ARG A 631 -7.15 -9.92 10.26
C ARG A 631 -7.15 -11.28 10.94
N ASP A 632 -6.64 -12.34 10.32
CA ASP A 632 -6.59 -13.66 10.96
C ASP A 632 -5.61 -13.63 12.12
N GLN A 633 -6.03 -14.18 13.25
CA GLN A 633 -5.26 -14.18 14.50
C GLN A 633 -4.47 -15.48 14.63
N PHE A 634 -3.20 -15.38 15.04
CA PHE A 634 -2.40 -16.56 15.35
C PHE A 634 -2.83 -17.18 16.68
N LEU A 635 -2.99 -18.50 16.71
CA LEU A 635 -3.39 -19.27 17.88
C LEU A 635 -2.22 -20.09 18.43
N GLN A 636 -2.36 -20.54 19.67
CA GLN A 636 -1.54 -21.59 20.23
C GLN A 636 -1.80 -22.92 19.51
N PRO A 637 -0.81 -23.83 19.43
CA PRO A 637 -0.99 -25.09 18.73
C PRO A 637 -2.06 -25.93 19.42
N THR A 638 -2.86 -26.65 18.62
CA THR A 638 -3.95 -27.50 19.14
C THR A 638 -3.46 -28.86 19.65
N GLU A 639 -2.22 -29.22 19.34
CA GLU A 639 -1.58 -30.47 19.73
C GLU A 639 -0.10 -30.28 20.07
N PRO A 640 0.54 -31.24 20.77
CA PRO A 640 1.98 -31.20 21.04
C PRO A 640 2.79 -31.18 19.74
N LEU A 641 3.79 -30.28 19.68
CA LEU A 641 4.66 -30.13 18.52
C LEU A 641 5.75 -31.20 18.49
N THR A 642 5.98 -31.79 17.32
CA THR A 642 7.07 -32.75 17.08
C THR A 642 8.44 -32.06 17.13
N GLU A 643 9.49 -32.80 17.49
CA GLU A 643 10.87 -32.28 17.46
C GLU A 643 11.30 -31.89 16.05
N GLU A 644 10.89 -32.65 15.03
CA GLU A 644 11.18 -32.33 13.63
C GLU A 644 10.63 -30.94 13.25
N PHE A 645 9.37 -30.63 13.59
CA PHE A 645 8.77 -29.33 13.31
C PHE A 645 9.49 -28.18 14.03
N LYS A 646 9.83 -28.38 15.32
CA LYS A 646 10.57 -27.38 16.10
C LYS A 646 11.94 -27.10 15.49
N ASN A 647 12.66 -28.14 15.09
CA ASN A 647 13.99 -28.03 14.50
C ASN A 647 13.94 -27.42 13.10
N ASP A 648 12.95 -27.77 12.28
CA ASP A 648 12.73 -27.15 10.97
C ASP A 648 12.42 -25.65 11.10
N CYS A 649 11.59 -25.26 12.07
CA CYS A 649 11.33 -23.85 12.38
C CYS A 649 12.62 -23.12 12.81
N LEU A 650 13.47 -23.76 13.62
CA LEU A 650 14.76 -23.18 14.02
C LEU A 650 15.65 -22.93 12.80
N ILE A 651 15.86 -23.93 11.94
CA ILE A 651 16.70 -23.77 10.74
C ILE A 651 16.10 -22.72 9.79
N TRP A 652 14.78 -22.73 9.61
CA TRP A 652 14.12 -21.72 8.77
C TRP A 652 14.29 -20.30 9.32
N MET A 653 14.21 -20.12 10.65
CA MET A 653 14.45 -18.85 11.32
C MET A 653 15.90 -18.37 11.14
N LEU A 654 16.88 -19.24 11.35
CA LEU A 654 18.31 -18.89 11.28
C LEU A 654 18.69 -18.23 9.94
N PHE A 655 18.15 -18.74 8.83
CA PHE A 655 18.41 -18.20 7.50
C PHE A 655 17.27 -17.32 6.93
N ASN A 656 16.36 -16.84 7.78
CA ASN A 656 15.37 -15.86 7.32
C ASN A 656 15.97 -14.46 7.20
N GLY A 657 15.54 -13.68 6.21
CA GLY A 657 16.02 -12.29 6.04
C GLY A 657 15.70 -11.33 7.20
N TYR A 658 14.84 -11.73 8.13
CA TYR A 658 14.52 -10.99 9.36
C TYR A 658 15.13 -11.63 10.61
N ASN A 659 16.04 -12.60 10.44
CA ASN A 659 17.10 -12.80 11.40
C ASN A 659 18.10 -11.67 11.25
N LEU A 660 17.96 -10.67 12.11
CA LEU A 660 18.77 -9.46 12.15
C LEU A 660 19.81 -9.52 13.28
N THR A 661 20.08 -10.69 13.86
CA THR A 661 21.18 -10.83 14.81
C THR A 661 22.49 -10.53 14.09
N ALA A 662 23.42 -9.91 14.81
CA ALA A 662 24.70 -9.44 14.31
C ALA A 662 25.77 -9.50 15.39
N GLY A 663 27.00 -9.67 14.92
CA GLY A 663 28.23 -9.41 15.67
C GLY A 663 28.75 -8.05 15.22
N ALA A 664 28.86 -7.10 16.14
CA ALA A 664 29.40 -5.77 15.82
C ALA A 664 29.96 -5.06 17.06
N ASP A 665 31.13 -4.44 16.94
CA ASP A 665 31.72 -3.56 17.96
C ASP A 665 31.52 -2.08 17.58
N ASP A 666 31.80 -1.18 18.53
CA ASP A 666 31.78 0.27 18.33
C ASP A 666 30.43 0.80 17.81
N ILE A 667 29.32 0.29 18.36
CA ILE A 667 27.99 0.90 18.15
C ILE A 667 27.80 2.00 19.19
N GLU A 668 27.76 3.25 18.73
CA GLU A 668 27.61 4.40 19.62
C GLU A 668 26.14 4.69 19.95
N TRP A 669 25.83 4.68 21.25
CA TRP A 669 24.54 5.13 21.75
C TRP A 669 24.64 5.56 23.22
N ASN A 670 23.97 6.67 23.54
CA ASN A 670 23.90 7.23 24.89
C ASN A 670 25.29 7.48 25.52
N GLY A 671 26.20 8.06 24.76
CA GLY A 671 27.57 8.37 25.20
C GLY A 671 28.46 7.15 25.45
N LYS A 672 28.01 5.95 25.08
CA LYS A 672 28.73 4.68 25.26
C LYS A 672 28.90 3.95 23.93
N LYS A 673 30.01 3.24 23.80
CA LYS A 673 30.24 2.25 22.74
C LYS A 673 29.77 0.87 23.19
N TRP A 674 28.97 0.24 22.36
CA TRP A 674 28.34 -1.06 22.61
C TRP A 674 28.91 -2.12 21.67
N SER A 675 28.93 -3.34 22.18
CA SER A 675 29.27 -4.55 21.45
C SER A 675 28.05 -5.46 21.40
N LEU A 676 27.82 -6.06 20.24
CA LEU A 676 26.83 -7.10 20.01
C LEU A 676 27.56 -8.40 19.75
N ILE A 677 27.18 -9.46 20.47
CA ILE A 677 27.64 -10.83 20.24
C ILE A 677 26.54 -11.54 19.45
N ASN A 678 26.93 -12.30 18.42
CA ASN A 678 25.99 -13.10 17.66
C ASN A 678 25.96 -14.55 18.16
N HIS A 679 24.83 -14.96 18.72
CA HIS A 679 24.62 -16.32 19.21
C HIS A 679 23.96 -17.26 18.20
N PHE A 680 23.63 -16.79 16.99
CA PHE A 680 22.79 -17.51 16.01
C PHE A 680 23.57 -18.04 14.79
N ILE A 681 24.86 -18.31 14.94
CA ILE A 681 25.70 -18.89 13.87
C ILE A 681 25.70 -20.41 14.01
N PRO A 682 25.11 -21.19 13.08
CA PRO A 682 25.00 -22.64 13.20
C PRO A 682 26.27 -23.40 12.79
N PHE A 683 27.41 -22.73 12.71
CA PHE A 683 28.67 -23.27 12.19
C PHE A 683 29.83 -22.91 13.09
N SER A 684 30.80 -23.81 13.22
CA SER A 684 32.10 -23.49 13.82
C SER A 684 32.97 -22.68 12.86
N GLU A 685 34.03 -22.08 13.39
CA GLU A 685 35.02 -21.36 12.59
C GLU A 685 35.65 -22.26 11.52
N ALA A 686 35.94 -23.52 11.88
CA ALA A 686 36.52 -24.51 10.98
C ALA A 686 35.56 -24.91 9.85
N ASP A 687 34.26 -24.96 10.11
CA ASP A 687 33.25 -25.31 9.10
C ASP A 687 33.19 -24.30 7.94
N VAL A 688 33.54 -23.04 8.23
CA VAL A 688 33.36 -21.91 7.30
C VAL A 688 34.68 -21.22 6.92
N GLY A 689 35.80 -21.67 7.48
CA GLY A 689 37.13 -21.09 7.21
C GLY A 689 37.30 -19.69 7.78
N ALA A 690 36.68 -19.37 8.93
CA ALA A 690 36.89 -18.09 9.59
C ALA A 690 38.31 -18.02 10.16
N ALA A 691 38.99 -16.88 9.94
CA ALA A 691 40.37 -16.67 10.38
C ALA A 691 40.48 -16.40 11.90
N ASP A 692 39.42 -15.87 12.50
CA ASP A 692 39.36 -15.46 13.90
C ASP A 692 38.20 -16.14 14.63
N ARG A 693 38.31 -16.21 15.96
CA ARG A 693 37.35 -16.85 16.86
C ARG A 693 35.99 -16.14 16.89
N PHE A 694 34.90 -16.90 16.84
CA PHE A 694 33.57 -16.42 17.18
C PHE A 694 33.41 -16.32 18.71
N GLU A 695 32.84 -15.21 19.20
CA GLU A 695 32.65 -15.05 20.66
C GLU A 695 31.60 -16.01 21.24
N SER A 696 30.73 -16.59 20.39
CA SER A 696 29.76 -17.58 20.83
C SER A 696 29.70 -18.78 19.89
N ASP A 697 29.77 -19.96 20.48
CA ASP A 697 29.51 -21.27 19.85
C ASP A 697 28.10 -21.80 20.16
N PHE A 698 27.23 -20.95 20.74
CA PHE A 698 25.98 -21.38 21.36
C PHE A 698 25.10 -22.21 20.41
N MET A 699 24.86 -21.72 19.18
CA MET A 699 23.98 -22.41 18.24
C MET A 699 24.57 -23.72 17.72
N VAL A 700 25.90 -23.85 17.63
CA VAL A 700 26.55 -25.13 17.30
C VAL A 700 26.27 -26.15 18.39
N ARG A 701 26.49 -25.80 19.66
CA ARG A 701 26.19 -26.68 20.81
C ARG A 701 24.70 -26.97 20.94
N TYR A 702 23.84 -25.99 20.66
CA TYR A 702 22.40 -26.16 20.73
C TYR A 702 21.87 -27.09 19.62
N LEU A 703 22.51 -27.12 18.45
CA LEU A 703 22.17 -28.02 17.34
C LEU A 703 22.77 -29.42 17.49
N ASP A 704 23.79 -29.58 18.33
CA ASP A 704 24.42 -30.89 18.55
C ASP A 704 23.42 -31.93 19.06
N GLY A 705 23.47 -33.13 18.47
CA GLY A 705 22.55 -34.22 18.76
C GLY A 705 21.09 -34.03 18.30
N LYS A 706 20.71 -32.89 17.69
CA LYS A 706 19.34 -32.69 17.18
C LYS A 706 19.12 -33.42 15.85
N LEU A 707 17.98 -34.11 15.75
CA LEU A 707 17.54 -34.73 14.49
C LEU A 707 16.91 -33.67 13.58
N LEU A 708 17.54 -33.43 12.44
CA LEU A 708 17.10 -32.46 11.44
C LEU A 708 16.47 -33.18 10.24
N SER A 709 15.43 -32.58 9.66
CA SER A 709 14.83 -33.11 8.43
C SER A 709 15.76 -32.95 7.24
N LYS A 710 15.50 -33.70 6.15
CA LYS A 710 16.28 -33.60 4.90
C LYS A 710 16.30 -32.17 4.33
N ASP A 711 15.17 -31.46 4.41
CA ASP A 711 15.06 -30.10 3.92
C ASP A 711 15.87 -29.13 4.80
N ALA A 712 15.82 -29.29 6.13
CA ALA A 712 16.62 -28.50 7.06
C ALA A 712 18.14 -28.73 6.90
N ILE A 713 18.56 -29.98 6.71
CA ILE A 713 19.97 -30.31 6.40
C ILE A 713 20.40 -29.62 5.10
N SER A 714 19.58 -29.70 4.05
CA SER A 714 19.87 -29.07 2.76
C SER A 714 20.02 -27.54 2.87
N VAL A 715 19.23 -26.90 3.72
CA VAL A 715 19.34 -25.46 4.01
C VAL A 715 20.64 -25.14 4.76
N LEU A 716 20.99 -25.94 5.78
CA LEU A 716 22.26 -25.78 6.51
C LEU A 716 23.46 -25.96 5.61
N ASP A 717 23.49 -26.99 4.76
CA ASP A 717 24.61 -27.27 3.86
C ASP A 717 24.80 -26.13 2.85
N CYS A 718 23.71 -25.66 2.21
CA CYS A 718 23.78 -24.51 1.30
C CYS A 718 24.18 -23.22 2.04
N GLY A 719 23.68 -23.03 3.27
CA GLY A 719 24.06 -21.90 4.13
C GLY A 719 25.54 -21.91 4.47
N ARG A 720 26.11 -23.09 4.77
CA ARG A 720 27.53 -23.27 5.08
C ARG A 720 28.41 -22.81 3.92
N GLU A 721 28.05 -23.18 2.69
CA GLU A 721 28.77 -22.74 1.49
C GLU A 721 28.71 -21.21 1.30
N ILE A 722 27.59 -20.56 1.65
CA ILE A 722 27.50 -19.09 1.62
C ILE A 722 28.44 -18.46 2.66
N TRP A 723 28.52 -19.01 3.88
CA TRP A 723 29.47 -18.54 4.90
C TRP A 723 30.93 -18.74 4.47
N LYS A 724 31.30 -19.90 3.90
CA LYS A 724 32.64 -20.14 3.34
C LYS A 724 32.99 -19.09 2.29
N ASN A 725 32.06 -18.81 1.37
CA ASN A 725 32.25 -17.77 0.36
C ASN A 725 32.42 -16.38 0.97
N TYR A 726 31.71 -16.06 2.05
CA TYR A 726 31.90 -14.80 2.77
C TYR A 726 33.34 -14.67 3.30
N PHE A 727 33.83 -15.67 4.04
CA PHE A 727 35.17 -15.66 4.65
C PHE A 727 36.34 -15.79 3.67
N SER A 728 36.10 -16.28 2.45
CA SER A 728 37.15 -16.41 1.43
C SER A 728 37.78 -15.08 0.98
N HIS A 729 37.13 -13.94 1.25
CA HIS A 729 37.62 -12.62 0.86
C HIS A 729 37.28 -11.56 1.91
N VAL A 730 38.12 -10.52 1.99
CA VAL A 730 37.87 -9.34 2.82
C VAL A 730 37.13 -8.27 2.01
N ASP A 731 36.00 -7.80 2.52
CA ASP A 731 35.23 -6.75 1.85
C ASP A 731 35.91 -5.37 1.90
N ALA A 732 35.59 -4.54 0.91
CA ALA A 732 36.06 -3.15 0.85
C ALA A 732 35.65 -2.37 2.12
N ARG A 733 36.48 -1.42 2.54
CA ARG A 733 36.27 -0.65 3.78
C ARG A 733 34.86 -0.04 3.87
N ALA A 734 34.36 0.56 2.79
CA ALA A 734 33.02 1.15 2.76
C ALA A 734 31.91 0.13 3.09
N VAL A 735 32.05 -1.12 2.63
CA VAL A 735 31.09 -2.21 2.94
C VAL A 735 31.24 -2.64 4.40
N ARG A 736 32.48 -2.78 4.89
CA ARG A 736 32.74 -3.13 6.29
C ARG A 736 32.20 -2.08 7.26
N ASP A 737 32.38 -0.80 6.95
CA ASP A 737 31.87 0.31 7.77
C ASP A 737 30.33 0.38 7.73
N ALA A 738 29.71 0.20 6.56
CA ALA A 738 28.25 0.26 6.39
C ALA A 738 27.49 -0.84 7.14
N TYR A 739 28.07 -2.04 7.23
CA TYR A 739 27.45 -3.20 7.87
C TYR A 739 28.13 -3.64 9.16
N LYS A 740 29.06 -2.82 9.69
CA LYS A 740 29.84 -3.07 10.91
C LYS A 740 30.46 -4.49 10.91
N LEU A 741 31.18 -4.81 9.84
CA LEU A 741 31.89 -6.09 9.66
C LEU A 741 33.27 -6.04 10.36
N ASN A 742 33.29 -5.61 11.61
CA ASN A 742 34.49 -5.44 12.43
C ASN A 742 34.74 -6.59 13.40
N ARG A 743 33.97 -7.67 13.28
CA ARG A 743 34.11 -8.91 14.06
C ARG A 743 33.91 -10.14 13.16
N PRO A 744 34.43 -11.31 13.54
CA PRO A 744 34.24 -12.54 12.77
C PRO A 744 32.86 -13.17 12.95
N ASP A 745 32.17 -12.95 14.07
CA ASP A 745 30.84 -13.51 14.39
C ASP A 745 29.68 -12.77 13.69
N VAL A 746 29.83 -12.48 12.39
CA VAL A 746 28.82 -11.78 11.60
C VAL A 746 27.52 -12.58 11.44
N GLY A 747 26.40 -11.86 11.43
CA GLY A 747 25.08 -12.44 11.25
C GLY A 747 24.68 -12.68 9.80
N TRP A 748 23.61 -13.45 9.62
CA TRP A 748 23.05 -13.77 8.31
C TRP A 748 22.72 -12.51 7.48
N TYR A 749 22.12 -11.51 8.13
CA TYR A 749 21.84 -10.23 7.51
C TYR A 749 23.11 -9.55 7.00
N GLN A 750 24.16 -9.48 7.84
CA GLN A 750 25.45 -8.87 7.51
C GLN A 750 26.09 -9.56 6.30
N ILE A 751 26.16 -10.89 6.30
CA ILE A 751 26.73 -11.70 5.20
C ILE A 751 25.99 -11.46 3.88
N ARG A 752 24.65 -11.54 3.90
CA ARG A 752 23.85 -11.33 2.69
C ARG A 752 24.06 -9.95 2.09
N LYS A 753 24.17 -8.92 2.94
CA LYS A 753 24.39 -7.55 2.49
C LYS A 753 25.80 -7.37 1.94
N ALA A 754 26.81 -7.91 2.62
CA ALA A 754 28.19 -7.88 2.16
C ALA A 754 28.36 -8.56 0.79
N LEU A 755 27.86 -9.79 0.64
CA LEU A 755 27.93 -10.53 -0.62
C LEU A 755 27.13 -9.87 -1.75
N LYS A 756 26.02 -9.21 -1.43
CA LYS A 756 25.26 -8.41 -2.40
C LYS A 756 26.08 -7.22 -2.92
N GLU A 757 26.78 -6.51 -2.04
CA GLU A 757 27.68 -5.42 -2.47
C GLU A 757 28.88 -5.97 -3.25
N ARG A 758 29.45 -7.10 -2.83
CA ARG A 758 30.56 -7.77 -3.52
C ARG A 758 30.20 -8.12 -4.96
N SER A 759 28.96 -8.59 -5.19
CA SER A 759 28.44 -8.94 -6.52
C SER A 759 28.21 -7.73 -7.44
N ARG A 760 28.24 -6.50 -6.91
CA ARG A 760 28.20 -5.26 -7.73
C ARG A 760 29.58 -4.83 -8.21
N SER A 761 30.65 -5.39 -7.63
CA SER A 761 32.02 -5.14 -8.05
C SER A 761 32.40 -6.09 -9.19
N ASN A 762 33.08 -5.60 -10.22
CA ASN A 762 33.60 -6.42 -11.32
C ASN A 762 34.84 -7.26 -10.92
N HIS A 763 35.30 -7.16 -9.69
CA HIS A 763 36.55 -7.79 -9.22
C HIS A 763 36.35 -9.19 -8.62
N TYR A 764 35.10 -9.61 -8.38
CA TYR A 764 34.79 -10.89 -7.75
C TYR A 764 33.71 -11.63 -8.51
N VAL A 765 33.80 -12.96 -8.55
CA VAL A 765 32.72 -13.80 -9.07
C VAL A 765 31.51 -13.68 -8.13
N PRO A 766 30.31 -13.32 -8.62
CA PRO A 766 29.12 -13.27 -7.80
C PRO A 766 28.82 -14.61 -7.14
N VAL A 767 28.53 -14.60 -5.85
CA VAL A 767 28.11 -15.80 -5.12
C VAL A 767 26.66 -16.09 -5.48
N SER A 768 26.40 -17.26 -6.08
CA SER A 768 25.04 -17.69 -6.41
C SER A 768 24.27 -18.09 -5.15
N PHE A 769 23.12 -17.45 -4.92
CA PHE A 769 22.17 -17.85 -3.88
C PHE A 769 21.16 -18.90 -4.38
N GLY A 770 21.19 -19.28 -5.67
CA GLY A 770 20.19 -20.14 -6.29
C GLY A 770 19.97 -21.49 -5.57
N PRO A 771 21.02 -22.28 -5.27
CA PRO A 771 20.87 -23.54 -4.55
C PRO A 771 20.26 -23.35 -3.14
N PHE A 772 20.71 -22.32 -2.41
CA PHE A 772 20.16 -21.98 -1.11
C PHE A 772 18.69 -21.54 -1.19
N GLU A 773 18.33 -20.71 -2.16
CA GLU A 773 16.95 -20.26 -2.36
C GLU A 773 16.02 -21.44 -2.68
N GLN A 774 16.50 -22.42 -3.44
CA GLN A 774 15.74 -23.65 -3.74
C GLN A 774 15.53 -24.51 -2.48
N SER A 775 16.57 -24.76 -1.68
CA SER A 775 16.45 -25.54 -0.44
C SER A 775 15.60 -24.82 0.61
N TYR A 776 15.79 -23.50 0.77
CA TYR A 776 14.97 -22.68 1.67
C TYR A 776 13.51 -22.65 1.25
N GLN A 777 13.22 -22.63 -0.05
CA GLN A 777 11.86 -22.71 -0.59
C GLN A 777 11.25 -24.12 -0.42
N ALA A 778 12.04 -25.18 -0.46
CA ALA A 778 11.57 -26.53 -0.13
C ALA A 778 11.13 -26.63 1.33
N LEU A 779 11.98 -26.18 2.27
CA LEU A 779 11.64 -26.12 3.70
C LEU A 779 10.43 -25.21 3.96
N THR A 780 10.35 -24.07 3.27
CA THR A 780 9.18 -23.16 3.34
C THR A 780 7.89 -23.86 2.90
N ARG A 781 7.92 -24.64 1.81
CA ARG A 781 6.76 -25.39 1.31
C ARG A 781 6.34 -26.50 2.27
N LYS A 782 7.28 -27.11 2.98
CA LYS A 782 7.00 -28.10 4.04
C LYS A 782 6.32 -27.47 5.25
N LEU A 783 6.85 -26.35 5.76
CA LEU A 783 6.37 -25.70 6.99
C LEU A 783 5.03 -24.98 6.83
N LYS A 784 4.74 -24.44 5.63
CA LYS A 784 3.55 -23.64 5.38
C LYS A 784 2.21 -24.36 5.69
N PRO A 785 1.93 -25.58 5.19
CA PRO A 785 0.68 -26.28 5.50
C PRO A 785 0.56 -26.62 7.00
N GLN A 786 1.68 -26.93 7.65
CA GLN A 786 1.71 -27.27 9.08
C GLN A 786 1.23 -26.12 9.99
N VAL A 787 1.31 -24.86 9.55
CA VAL A 787 0.73 -23.73 10.29
C VAL A 787 -0.78 -23.92 10.48
N TYR A 788 -1.47 -24.48 9.49
CA TYR A 788 -2.91 -24.74 9.55
C TYR A 788 -3.22 -26.07 10.22
N GLU A 789 -2.48 -27.13 9.87
CA GLU A 789 -2.65 -28.48 10.45
C GLU A 789 -2.50 -28.48 11.97
N LEU A 790 -1.49 -27.77 12.49
CA LEU A 790 -1.20 -27.65 13.92
C LEU A 790 -2.06 -26.59 14.62
N GLY A 791 -2.97 -25.93 13.89
CA GLY A 791 -3.95 -25.00 14.44
C GLY A 791 -3.44 -23.59 14.75
N PHE A 792 -2.23 -23.20 14.33
CA PHE A 792 -1.74 -21.82 14.51
C PHE A 792 -2.55 -20.79 13.72
N LEU A 793 -3.17 -21.20 12.62
CA LEU A 793 -4.18 -20.45 11.87
C LEU A 793 -5.34 -21.39 11.53
N ARG A 794 -6.56 -20.84 11.37
CA ARG A 794 -7.73 -21.59 10.89
C ARG A 794 -7.80 -21.51 9.37
N GLU A 795 -8.14 -22.64 8.73
CA GLU A 795 -8.48 -22.65 7.31
C GLU A 795 -9.85 -21.99 7.07
N TYR A 796 -10.04 -21.57 5.80
CA TYR A 796 -11.17 -20.78 5.31
C TYR A 796 -12.52 -21.46 5.46
#